data_AF-A0A010QGH7-F1
#
_entry.id   AF-A0A010QGH7-F1
#
_cell.length_a   1.000
_cell.length_b   1.000
_cell.length_c   1.000
_cell.angle_alpha   90.00
_cell.angle_beta   90.00
_cell.angle_gamma   90.00
#
_symmetry.space_group_name_H-M   'P 1'
#
loop_
_entity.id
_entity.type
_entity.pdbx_description
1 polymer ?
#
loop_
_entity_poly.entity_id
_entity_poly.type
_entity_poly.pdbx_seq_one_letter_code
_entity_poly.pdbx_strand_id
1 'polypeptide(L)'
;MASPITEKHTTQNTTIQIPDFLADWRRHASWPSPYPPNHHPDSQYIKAESESWLRGYCVSNAKPNSINKGINELFISKIIAGDFPEIACIIYAHQPTRHVLLAALVMLHFFVIDEFTDNVDDTEEGEAQVRRQSAAMVHAFRHPEEILATAKGEDGNKDSDEVWVGVRMAADIATRYRSDAVGGTSDSWKVFVDTFAEYLDGVGDEVALRRTGPNGEVGGHNCVPSREGYIAVRRRTIGVLPGMALLLIDRAIRPGFFEILAVDSLLSLCVDIIINQNDIYSFDKEQAKSEDGHNGVRVLMEEDGMGVQEAMTKLGEETSDLVKKFVGVCEGLPTLEDEVDDVNLRILRDGCVSWILGMEVWSTLVTKRYGMQRLDGERRYTPTPKKKKKQPKEQEKQQQQERQVQEAQGSQLAREDTAFETRNLICLAIDQSQPRFGTMEKKSTNAQNPLSQLDLLNRLHISDIEVQILDILGRDIRATSWEIASAAASYLDELCPPLEQRKEAEGYFYVTWSLIADIFTSADVKKETQNHIINILLVLQQCAKGEIDIWGNEEERQRVWKDLPLFYMAVEASLSDPTQEATTESFTSKDAQEWRSIKRFGAMLLGMGVLSLHTQAMDALRSALEEEPSPIPAVAECRLRVACE
;
A
#
# COMPACT_ATOMS: atom_id res chain seq x y z
N MET A 1 -17.21 -58.27 -34.93
CA MET A 1 -17.08 -56.80 -34.88
C MET A 1 -18.06 -56.30 -33.82
N ALA A 2 -17.57 -55.65 -32.77
CA ALA A 2 -18.38 -54.91 -31.81
C ALA A 2 -17.56 -53.69 -31.41
N SER A 3 -17.95 -52.51 -31.88
CA SER A 3 -17.27 -51.27 -31.51
C SER A 3 -17.66 -50.89 -30.08
N PRO A 4 -16.73 -50.45 -29.23
CA PRO A 4 -17.09 -49.81 -27.98
C PRO A 4 -17.87 -48.52 -28.28
N ILE A 5 -18.95 -48.30 -27.53
CA ILE A 5 -19.64 -47.01 -27.53
C ILE A 5 -18.68 -46.00 -26.91
N THR A 6 -18.22 -45.04 -27.70
CA THR A 6 -17.54 -43.86 -27.17
C THR A 6 -18.53 -43.03 -26.39
N GLU A 7 -18.42 -43.07 -25.06
CA GLU A 7 -19.06 -42.07 -24.21
C GLU A 7 -18.57 -40.69 -24.67
N LYS A 8 -19.50 -39.93 -25.26
CA LYS A 8 -19.28 -38.50 -25.43
C LYS A 8 -19.22 -37.91 -24.02
N HIS A 9 -18.04 -37.44 -23.61
CA HIS A 9 -17.95 -36.45 -22.54
C HIS A 9 -18.82 -35.26 -22.94
N THR A 10 -20.05 -35.22 -22.42
CA THR A 10 -20.85 -34.00 -22.36
C THR A 10 -20.18 -33.11 -21.34
N THR A 11 -19.25 -32.27 -21.83
CA THR A 11 -18.85 -31.05 -21.12
C THR A 11 -20.12 -30.27 -20.82
N GLN A 12 -20.55 -30.30 -19.56
CA GLN A 12 -21.58 -29.38 -19.10
C GLN A 12 -21.07 -27.97 -19.36
N ASN A 13 -21.88 -27.14 -20.03
CA ASN A 13 -21.62 -25.71 -20.11
C ASN A 13 -21.88 -25.13 -18.72
N THR A 14 -20.86 -25.17 -17.86
CA THR A 14 -20.90 -24.52 -16.55
C THR A 14 -21.05 -23.03 -16.77
N THR A 15 -22.23 -22.49 -16.49
CA THR A 15 -22.49 -21.06 -16.49
C THR A 15 -22.34 -20.53 -15.07
N ILE A 16 -21.80 -19.32 -14.94
CA ILE A 16 -21.66 -18.62 -13.66
C ILE A 16 -22.74 -17.56 -13.58
N GLN A 17 -23.51 -17.59 -12.50
CA GLN A 17 -24.52 -16.61 -12.17
C GLN A 17 -23.92 -15.46 -11.38
N ILE A 18 -24.20 -14.26 -11.87
CA ILE A 18 -23.78 -12.98 -11.29
C ILE A 18 -24.89 -12.55 -10.31
N PRO A 19 -24.56 -12.22 -9.05
CA PRO A 19 -25.54 -11.81 -8.04
C PRO A 19 -26.24 -10.50 -8.42
N ASP A 20 -27.43 -10.29 -7.86
CA ASP A 20 -28.17 -9.03 -8.00
C ASP A 20 -28.32 -8.28 -6.67
N PHE A 21 -27.20 -7.76 -6.18
CA PHE A 21 -27.12 -7.00 -4.93
C PHE A 21 -27.79 -5.61 -4.98
N LEU A 22 -28.28 -5.17 -6.15
CA LEU A 22 -29.11 -3.96 -6.31
C LEU A 22 -30.59 -4.26 -6.59
N ALA A 23 -31.02 -5.54 -6.52
CA ALA A 23 -32.38 -5.95 -6.87
C ALA A 23 -33.46 -5.23 -6.06
N ASP A 24 -33.23 -5.00 -4.77
CA ASP A 24 -34.17 -4.32 -3.88
C ASP A 24 -34.18 -2.81 -4.15
N TRP A 25 -32.99 -2.18 -4.29
CA TRP A 25 -32.83 -0.77 -4.66
C TRP A 25 -33.64 -0.43 -5.93
N ARG A 26 -33.55 -1.26 -6.97
CA ARG A 26 -34.32 -1.09 -8.21
C ARG A 26 -35.84 -1.22 -8.06
N ARG A 27 -36.31 -1.93 -7.02
CA ARG A 27 -37.75 -2.12 -6.73
C ARG A 27 -38.32 -1.02 -5.83
N HIS A 28 -37.49 -0.27 -5.11
CA HIS A 28 -37.92 0.79 -4.20
C HIS A 28 -37.74 2.18 -4.84
N ALA A 29 -38.76 2.65 -5.56
CA ALA A 29 -38.80 3.96 -6.22
C ALA A 29 -38.70 5.19 -5.29
N SER A 30 -38.58 4.99 -3.98
CA SER A 30 -38.41 6.04 -2.96
C SER A 30 -36.95 6.38 -2.66
N TRP A 31 -35.98 5.65 -3.22
CA TRP A 31 -34.55 5.90 -3.02
C TRP A 31 -34.04 7.00 -3.98
N PRO A 32 -33.10 7.89 -3.60
CA PRO A 32 -32.99 9.26 -4.17
C PRO A 32 -32.47 9.39 -5.61
N SER A 33 -32.30 8.31 -6.37
CA SER A 33 -31.99 8.39 -7.80
C SER A 33 -32.80 7.38 -8.61
N PRO A 34 -33.38 7.77 -9.77
CA PRO A 34 -34.06 6.84 -10.66
C PRO A 34 -33.09 5.76 -11.17
N TYR A 35 -33.64 4.59 -11.48
CA TYR A 35 -32.93 3.53 -12.22
C TYR A 35 -33.56 3.34 -13.61
N PRO A 36 -32.77 3.33 -14.72
CA PRO A 36 -31.34 3.64 -14.76
C PRO A 36 -31.05 5.10 -14.37
N PRO A 37 -29.83 5.41 -13.88
CA PRO A 37 -29.41 6.77 -13.58
C PRO A 37 -29.49 7.67 -14.83
N ASN A 38 -29.63 8.97 -14.59
CA ASN A 38 -29.65 9.97 -15.65
C ASN A 38 -28.34 9.97 -16.45
N HIS A 39 -28.44 10.32 -17.73
CA HIS A 39 -27.29 10.51 -18.60
C HIS A 39 -27.04 12.01 -18.83
N HIS A 40 -25.78 12.43 -18.83
CA HIS A 40 -25.45 13.82 -19.15
C HIS A 40 -25.91 14.17 -20.58
N PRO A 41 -26.60 15.30 -20.81
CA PRO A 41 -27.17 15.64 -22.11
C PRO A 41 -26.12 15.79 -23.22
N ASP A 42 -24.94 16.31 -22.89
CA ASP A 42 -23.83 16.52 -23.84
C ASP A 42 -22.89 15.29 -23.97
N SER A 43 -23.31 14.09 -23.58
CA SER A 43 -22.41 12.92 -23.50
C SER A 43 -21.69 12.60 -24.81
N GLN A 44 -22.35 12.78 -25.96
CA GLN A 44 -21.76 12.57 -27.28
C GLN A 44 -20.58 13.52 -27.53
N TYR A 45 -20.70 14.78 -27.09
CA TYR A 45 -19.62 15.76 -27.19
C TYR A 45 -18.49 15.42 -26.21
N ILE A 46 -18.81 15.19 -24.94
CA ILE A 46 -17.82 14.83 -23.90
C ILE A 46 -16.99 13.61 -24.33
N LYS A 47 -17.65 12.57 -24.84
CA LYS A 47 -16.99 11.37 -25.35
C LYS A 47 -16.07 11.66 -26.53
N ALA A 48 -16.57 12.34 -27.56
CA ALA A 48 -15.78 12.67 -28.75
C ALA A 48 -14.54 13.52 -28.41
N GLU A 49 -14.70 14.50 -27.53
CA GLU A 49 -13.60 15.36 -27.05
C GLU A 49 -12.58 14.55 -26.22
N SER A 50 -13.05 13.68 -25.33
CA SER A 50 -12.18 12.83 -24.48
C SER A 50 -11.40 11.79 -25.29
N GLU A 51 -12.03 11.17 -26.29
CA GLU A 51 -11.36 10.25 -27.23
C GLU A 51 -10.35 10.99 -28.11
N SER A 52 -10.69 12.21 -28.58
CA SER A 52 -9.77 13.08 -29.32
C SER A 52 -8.56 13.47 -28.48
N TRP A 53 -8.77 13.80 -27.20
CA TRP A 53 -7.71 14.10 -26.24
C TRP A 53 -6.75 12.92 -26.05
N LEU A 54 -7.27 11.71 -25.81
CA LEU A 54 -6.45 10.50 -25.70
C LEU A 54 -5.64 10.24 -26.98
N ARG A 55 -6.25 10.46 -28.15
CA ARG A 55 -5.59 10.34 -29.45
C ARG A 55 -4.49 11.38 -29.68
N GLY A 56 -4.52 12.52 -28.97
CA GLY A 56 -3.44 13.50 -28.94
C GLY A 56 -2.10 12.94 -28.41
N TYR A 57 -2.14 11.85 -27.64
CA TYR A 57 -0.95 11.15 -27.13
C TYR A 57 -0.52 9.94 -27.99
N CYS A 58 -1.12 9.76 -29.18
CA CYS A 58 -0.81 8.66 -30.08
C CYS A 58 0.55 8.85 -30.78
N VAL A 59 1.40 7.81 -30.78
CA VAL A 59 2.69 7.82 -31.49
C VAL A 59 2.75 6.68 -32.52
N SER A 60 2.71 7.06 -33.80
CA SER A 60 2.51 6.15 -34.95
C SER A 60 3.56 5.04 -35.11
N ASN A 61 4.73 5.17 -34.49
CA ASN A 61 5.85 4.22 -34.58
C ASN A 61 6.24 3.62 -33.21
N ALA A 62 5.46 3.83 -32.14
CA ALA A 62 5.74 3.25 -30.83
C ALA A 62 5.57 1.73 -30.85
N LYS A 63 6.57 0.99 -30.34
CA LYS A 63 6.40 -0.45 -30.05
C LYS A 63 5.30 -0.60 -28.99
N PRO A 64 4.44 -1.65 -29.04
CA PRO A 64 3.30 -1.80 -28.12
C PRO A 64 3.60 -1.73 -26.62
N ASN A 65 4.85 -2.00 -26.21
CA ASN A 65 5.28 -1.99 -24.81
C ASN A 65 6.36 -0.92 -24.54
N SER A 66 6.49 0.10 -25.40
CA SER A 66 7.49 1.17 -25.22
C SER A 66 6.97 2.24 -24.27
N ILE A 67 6.93 1.90 -22.97
CA ILE A 67 6.42 2.71 -21.85
C ILE A 67 6.66 4.22 -22.06
N ASN A 68 7.90 4.64 -22.34
CA ASN A 68 8.28 6.06 -22.41
C ASN A 68 7.77 6.80 -23.68
N LYS A 69 7.43 6.11 -24.77
CA LYS A 69 7.27 6.71 -26.13
C LYS A 69 5.83 6.93 -26.59
N GLY A 70 4.91 7.15 -25.66
CA GLY A 70 3.49 7.37 -25.95
C GLY A 70 2.72 6.09 -26.27
N ILE A 71 1.39 6.22 -26.30
CA ILE A 71 0.48 5.10 -26.57
C ILE A 71 0.31 4.90 -28.07
N ASN A 72 0.10 3.67 -28.53
CA ASN A 72 -0.16 3.39 -29.93
C ASN A 72 -1.66 3.19 -30.22
N GLU A 73 -2.03 3.14 -31.49
CA GLU A 73 -3.42 3.05 -31.90
C GLU A 73 -4.13 1.77 -31.41
N LEU A 74 -3.40 0.67 -31.18
CA LEU A 74 -3.95 -0.57 -30.62
C LEU A 74 -4.28 -0.41 -29.13
N PHE A 75 -3.40 0.24 -28.38
CA PHE A 75 -3.64 0.62 -26.98
C PHE A 75 -4.84 1.55 -26.88
N ILE A 76 -4.88 2.62 -27.67
CA ILE A 76 -6.00 3.57 -27.73
C ILE A 76 -7.31 2.84 -28.05
N SER A 77 -7.31 1.95 -29.05
CA SER A 77 -8.49 1.17 -29.43
C SER A 77 -8.98 0.27 -28.28
N LYS A 78 -8.07 -0.29 -27.47
CA LYS A 78 -8.41 -1.09 -26.28
C LYS A 78 -9.04 -0.24 -25.19
N ILE A 79 -8.51 0.96 -24.93
CA ILE A 79 -9.06 1.90 -23.94
C ILE A 79 -10.43 2.42 -24.38
N ILE A 80 -10.57 2.85 -25.63
CA ILE A 80 -11.84 3.36 -26.18
C ILE A 80 -12.93 2.27 -26.18
N ALA A 81 -12.58 1.01 -26.43
CA ALA A 81 -13.52 -0.12 -26.33
C ALA A 81 -14.06 -0.37 -24.91
N GLY A 82 -13.46 0.25 -23.88
CA GLY A 82 -14.00 0.29 -22.53
C GLY A 82 -15.19 1.25 -22.35
N ASP A 83 -15.39 2.21 -23.26
CA ASP A 83 -16.44 3.23 -23.17
C ASP A 83 -16.36 4.06 -21.85
N PHE A 84 -15.15 4.37 -21.37
CA PHE A 84 -14.90 5.08 -20.09
C PHE A 84 -15.40 6.53 -19.99
N PRO A 85 -15.46 7.35 -21.07
CA PRO A 85 -16.15 8.64 -21.00
C PRO A 85 -17.64 8.52 -20.69
N GLU A 86 -18.27 7.38 -21.01
CA GLU A 86 -19.69 7.14 -20.76
C GLU A 86 -19.99 6.95 -19.27
N ILE A 87 -19.13 6.24 -18.51
CA ILE A 87 -19.33 6.11 -17.05
C ILE A 87 -19.22 7.48 -16.36
N ALA A 88 -18.32 8.37 -16.80
CA ALA A 88 -18.29 9.75 -16.33
C ALA A 88 -19.61 10.50 -16.67
N CYS A 89 -20.14 10.32 -17.88
CA CYS A 89 -21.43 10.91 -18.28
C CYS A 89 -22.64 10.37 -17.50
N ILE A 90 -22.53 9.23 -16.82
CA ILE A 90 -23.55 8.69 -15.91
C ILE A 90 -23.34 9.23 -14.49
N ILE A 91 -22.13 9.06 -13.94
CA ILE A 91 -21.80 9.40 -12.55
C ILE A 91 -21.96 10.89 -12.27
N TYR A 92 -21.44 11.73 -13.17
CA TYR A 92 -21.43 13.18 -13.02
C TYR A 92 -22.56 13.85 -13.82
N ALA A 93 -23.63 13.12 -14.17
CA ALA A 93 -24.73 13.64 -15.01
C ALA A 93 -25.41 14.92 -14.49
N HIS A 94 -25.27 15.21 -13.18
CA HIS A 94 -25.79 16.39 -12.50
C HIS A 94 -24.82 17.60 -12.53
N GLN A 95 -23.57 17.40 -12.94
CA GLN A 95 -22.53 18.44 -13.00
C GLN A 95 -22.56 19.18 -14.35
N PRO A 96 -22.01 20.41 -14.44
CA PRO A 96 -21.83 21.11 -15.71
C PRO A 96 -20.91 20.35 -16.68
N THR A 97 -21.18 20.45 -17.98
CA THR A 97 -20.44 19.80 -19.09
C THR A 97 -18.91 19.85 -18.94
N ARG A 98 -18.38 20.99 -18.48
CA ARG A 98 -16.94 21.22 -18.23
C ARG A 98 -16.34 20.31 -17.15
N HIS A 99 -17.08 20.05 -16.07
CA HIS A 99 -16.66 19.16 -14.98
C HIS A 99 -16.75 17.69 -15.43
N VAL A 100 -17.82 17.33 -16.15
CA VAL A 100 -18.01 15.97 -16.69
C VAL A 100 -16.96 15.64 -17.75
N LEU A 101 -16.57 16.61 -18.58
CA LEU A 101 -15.45 16.47 -19.50
C LEU A 101 -14.14 16.20 -18.75
N LEU A 102 -13.81 17.01 -17.74
CA LEU A 102 -12.60 16.79 -16.93
C LEU A 102 -12.61 15.41 -16.25
N ALA A 103 -13.76 15.00 -15.71
CA ALA A 103 -13.92 13.67 -15.13
C ALA A 103 -13.75 12.54 -16.16
N ALA A 104 -14.21 12.71 -17.40
CA ALA A 104 -13.97 11.76 -18.48
C ALA A 104 -12.49 11.66 -18.86
N LEU A 105 -11.72 12.77 -18.82
CA LEU A 105 -10.27 12.74 -19.01
C LEU A 105 -9.57 11.97 -17.88
N VAL A 106 -9.99 12.19 -16.63
CA VAL A 106 -9.48 11.48 -15.44
C VAL A 106 -9.81 9.98 -15.51
N MET A 107 -11.02 9.60 -15.93
CA MET A 107 -11.37 8.18 -16.15
C MET A 107 -10.45 7.53 -17.19
N LEU A 108 -10.20 8.19 -18.31
CA LEU A 108 -9.24 7.69 -19.30
C LEU A 108 -7.82 7.58 -18.71
N HIS A 109 -7.41 8.54 -17.87
CA HIS A 109 -6.10 8.52 -17.23
C HIS A 109 -5.93 7.34 -16.26
N PHE A 110 -6.93 7.02 -15.43
CA PHE A 110 -6.93 5.81 -14.59
C PHE A 110 -6.69 4.55 -15.42
N PHE A 111 -7.36 4.39 -16.57
CA PHE A 111 -7.17 3.20 -17.40
C PHE A 111 -5.85 3.19 -18.20
N VAL A 112 -5.18 4.33 -18.39
CA VAL A 112 -3.79 4.37 -18.86
C VAL A 112 -2.82 3.89 -17.77
N ILE A 113 -3.11 4.17 -16.50
CA ILE A 113 -2.34 3.70 -15.34
C ILE A 113 -2.57 2.19 -15.12
N ASP A 114 -3.83 1.74 -15.02
CA ASP A 114 -4.29 0.33 -14.96
C ASP A 114 -3.54 -0.54 -15.97
N GLU A 115 -3.62 -0.16 -17.25
CA GLU A 115 -2.98 -0.91 -18.34
C GLU A 115 -1.45 -0.83 -18.30
N PHE A 116 -0.85 0.21 -17.74
CA PHE A 116 0.60 0.26 -17.54
C PHE A 116 1.03 -0.71 -16.43
N THR A 117 0.39 -0.64 -15.26
CA THR A 117 0.77 -1.43 -14.08
C THR A 117 0.37 -2.91 -14.19
N ASP A 118 -0.61 -3.26 -15.00
CA ASP A 118 -0.93 -4.66 -15.37
C ASP A 118 0.13 -5.29 -16.30
N ASN A 119 0.96 -4.50 -16.98
CA ASN A 119 2.00 -4.97 -17.89
C ASN A 119 3.43 -4.81 -17.34
N VAL A 120 3.59 -4.36 -16.09
CA VAL A 120 4.87 -4.36 -15.37
C VAL A 120 5.13 -5.75 -14.79
N ASP A 121 6.39 -6.20 -14.79
CA ASP A 121 6.76 -7.48 -14.20
C ASP A 121 6.64 -7.41 -12.67
N ASP A 122 5.96 -8.40 -12.05
CA ASP A 122 5.77 -8.53 -10.59
C ASP A 122 7.12 -8.80 -9.88
N THR A 123 7.94 -7.74 -9.76
CA THR A 123 9.33 -7.73 -9.28
C THR A 123 9.60 -6.44 -8.50
N GLU A 124 10.67 -6.39 -7.72
CA GLU A 124 11.06 -5.19 -6.97
C GLU A 124 11.42 -4.01 -7.88
N GLU A 125 12.06 -4.26 -9.03
CA GLU A 125 12.34 -3.21 -10.01
C GLU A 125 11.07 -2.75 -10.74
N GLY A 126 10.10 -3.65 -10.96
CA GLY A 126 8.78 -3.29 -11.47
C GLY A 126 8.00 -2.40 -10.50
N GLU A 127 7.98 -2.76 -9.22
CA GLU A 127 7.42 -1.92 -8.15
C GLU A 127 8.12 -0.56 -8.09
N ALA A 128 9.45 -0.54 -8.06
CA ALA A 128 10.24 0.69 -8.05
C ALA A 128 9.97 1.55 -9.29
N GLN A 129 9.78 0.94 -10.46
CA GLN A 129 9.37 1.66 -11.67
C GLN A 129 7.99 2.31 -11.51
N VAL A 130 7.00 1.58 -10.98
CA VAL A 130 5.65 2.11 -10.73
C VAL A 130 5.68 3.23 -9.68
N ARG A 131 6.42 3.09 -8.58
CA ARG A 131 6.58 4.16 -7.57
C ARG A 131 7.27 5.40 -8.14
N ARG A 132 8.31 5.25 -8.99
CA ARG A 132 8.95 6.38 -9.69
C ARG A 132 8.00 7.11 -10.64
N GLN A 133 7.19 6.39 -11.42
CA GLN A 133 6.19 7.02 -12.30
C GLN A 133 5.04 7.67 -11.51
N SER A 134 4.67 7.08 -10.37
CA SER A 134 3.69 7.63 -9.44
C SER A 134 4.14 8.95 -8.84
N ALA A 135 5.36 9.01 -8.31
CA ALA A 135 5.96 10.25 -7.82
C ALA A 135 6.04 11.33 -8.93
N ALA A 136 6.43 10.95 -10.15
CA ALA A 136 6.46 11.87 -11.29
C ALA A 136 5.06 12.39 -11.68
N MET A 137 4.01 11.59 -11.58
CA MET A 137 2.63 12.06 -11.79
C MET A 137 2.15 13.01 -10.69
N VAL A 138 2.44 12.72 -9.41
CA VAL A 138 2.11 13.63 -8.29
C VAL A 138 2.85 14.96 -8.47
N HIS A 139 4.12 14.93 -8.87
CA HIS A 139 4.88 16.13 -9.24
C HIS A 139 4.21 16.88 -10.41
N ALA A 140 3.84 16.19 -11.48
CA ALA A 140 3.19 16.77 -12.65
C ALA A 140 1.80 17.36 -12.36
N PHE A 141 1.06 16.79 -11.41
CA PHE A 141 -0.16 17.41 -10.91
C PHE A 141 0.17 18.72 -10.19
N ARG A 142 1.17 18.73 -9.29
CA ARG A 142 1.55 19.92 -8.50
C ARG A 142 2.16 21.03 -9.38
N HIS A 143 3.10 20.69 -10.27
CA HIS A 143 3.92 21.57 -11.09
C HIS A 143 3.78 21.30 -12.60
N PRO A 144 2.57 21.43 -13.18
CA PRO A 144 2.31 21.07 -14.58
C PRO A 144 3.13 21.89 -15.59
N GLU A 145 3.46 23.14 -15.25
CA GLU A 145 4.26 24.03 -16.08
C GLU A 145 5.66 23.48 -16.41
N GLU A 146 6.32 22.79 -15.47
CA GLU A 146 7.65 22.21 -15.68
C GLU A 146 7.63 21.08 -16.73
N ILE A 147 6.60 20.23 -16.63
CA ILE A 147 6.36 19.11 -17.55
C ILE A 147 5.93 19.60 -18.93
N LEU A 148 5.15 20.68 -18.99
CA LEU A 148 4.70 21.27 -20.26
C LEU A 148 5.77 22.14 -20.95
N ALA A 149 6.71 22.73 -20.19
CA ALA A 149 7.87 23.44 -20.73
C ALA A 149 8.88 22.47 -21.35
N THR A 150 9.25 21.42 -20.62
CA THR A 150 10.12 20.34 -21.14
C THR A 150 9.52 19.64 -22.37
N ALA A 151 8.19 19.48 -22.43
CA ALA A 151 7.50 18.97 -23.61
C ALA A 151 7.54 19.90 -24.85
N LYS A 152 7.76 21.21 -24.67
CA LYS A 152 7.75 22.23 -25.75
C LYS A 152 9.13 22.60 -26.31
N GLY A 153 10.20 22.34 -25.55
CA GLY A 153 11.58 22.36 -26.05
C GLY A 153 12.10 23.75 -26.49
N GLU A 154 12.22 24.69 -25.55
CA GLU A 154 12.83 26.00 -25.84
C GLU A 154 14.36 25.93 -26.06
N ASP A 155 15.04 24.90 -25.51
CA ASP A 155 16.49 24.69 -25.67
C ASP A 155 16.89 23.83 -26.88
N GLY A 156 15.94 23.42 -27.71
CA GLY A 156 16.21 22.66 -28.95
C GLY A 156 16.67 21.20 -28.76
N ASN A 157 16.85 20.71 -27.53
CA ASN A 157 17.03 19.29 -27.25
C ASN A 157 15.66 18.56 -27.23
N LYS A 158 15.58 17.38 -27.83
CA LYS A 158 14.32 16.67 -28.10
C LYS A 158 13.98 15.63 -27.02
N ASP A 159 13.97 16.02 -25.76
CA ASP A 159 13.77 15.08 -24.64
C ASP A 159 12.30 14.90 -24.20
N SER A 160 11.35 15.47 -24.94
CA SER A 160 9.91 15.22 -24.73
C SER A 160 9.50 13.75 -24.93
N ASP A 161 10.39 12.96 -25.54
CA ASP A 161 10.35 11.50 -25.74
C ASP A 161 10.75 10.67 -24.49
N GLU A 162 11.27 11.30 -23.41
CA GLU A 162 11.68 10.60 -22.18
C GLU A 162 10.58 10.55 -21.11
N VAL A 163 9.76 11.61 -21.01
CA VAL A 163 8.69 11.72 -20.00
C VAL A 163 7.59 10.69 -20.29
N TRP A 164 7.11 9.99 -19.27
CA TRP A 164 6.05 9.00 -19.43
C TRP A 164 4.70 9.66 -19.81
N VAL A 165 3.86 8.94 -20.57
CA VAL A 165 2.60 9.47 -21.09
C VAL A 165 1.61 9.84 -19.98
N GLY A 166 1.54 9.07 -18.90
CA GLY A 166 0.69 9.38 -17.75
C GLY A 166 1.10 10.69 -17.06
N VAL A 167 2.41 10.95 -16.94
CA VAL A 167 2.93 12.22 -16.38
C VAL A 167 2.48 13.43 -17.22
N ARG A 168 2.50 13.32 -18.56
CA ARG A 168 1.97 14.38 -19.45
C ARG A 168 0.44 14.52 -19.39
N MET A 169 -0.29 13.44 -19.13
CA MET A 169 -1.75 13.48 -18.94
C MET A 169 -2.10 14.17 -17.61
N ALA A 170 -1.39 13.85 -16.53
CA ALA A 170 -1.52 14.49 -15.22
C ALA A 170 -1.30 16.01 -15.30
N ALA A 171 -0.26 16.46 -16.02
CA ALA A 171 0.01 17.89 -16.22
C ALA A 171 -1.11 18.63 -17.01
N ASP A 172 -1.67 18.02 -18.05
CA ASP A 172 -2.79 18.61 -18.80
C ASP A 172 -4.09 18.63 -17.98
N ILE A 173 -4.36 17.56 -17.22
CA ILE A 173 -5.49 17.51 -16.27
C ILE A 173 -5.37 18.61 -15.21
N ALA A 174 -4.20 18.80 -14.60
CA ALA A 174 -3.96 19.88 -13.64
C ALA A 174 -4.16 21.27 -14.24
N THR A 175 -3.62 21.48 -15.45
CA THR A 175 -3.77 22.74 -16.21
C THR A 175 -5.25 23.04 -16.50
N ARG A 176 -6.04 22.04 -16.87
CA ARG A 176 -7.48 22.17 -17.09
C ARG A 176 -8.22 22.45 -15.78
N TYR A 177 -7.98 21.65 -14.73
CA TYR A 177 -8.65 21.77 -13.44
C TYR A 177 -8.53 23.20 -12.87
N ARG A 178 -7.31 23.75 -12.88
CA ARG A 178 -6.98 25.08 -12.36
C ARG A 178 -7.36 26.24 -13.30
N SER A 179 -7.90 25.95 -14.49
CA SER A 179 -8.28 27.01 -15.44
C SER A 179 -9.59 27.69 -15.05
N ASP A 180 -9.70 28.99 -15.34
CA ASP A 180 -10.95 29.76 -15.21
C ASP A 180 -12.14 29.11 -15.94
N ALA A 181 -11.86 28.33 -16.99
CA ALA A 181 -12.87 27.63 -17.78
C ALA A 181 -13.48 26.40 -17.05
N VAL A 182 -12.74 25.78 -16.12
CA VAL A 182 -13.26 24.74 -15.22
C VAL A 182 -13.78 25.36 -13.93
N GLY A 183 -13.00 26.26 -13.32
CA GLY A 183 -13.34 26.91 -12.05
C GLY A 183 -13.00 26.09 -10.81
N GLY A 184 -11.96 25.25 -10.86
CA GLY A 184 -11.49 24.48 -9.71
C GLY A 184 -10.96 25.38 -8.58
N THR A 185 -11.37 25.13 -7.33
CA THR A 185 -10.85 25.87 -6.17
C THR A 185 -9.49 25.33 -5.72
N SER A 186 -8.79 26.08 -4.85
CA SER A 186 -7.57 25.60 -4.18
C SER A 186 -7.81 24.34 -3.35
N ASP A 187 -8.96 24.29 -2.67
CA ASP A 187 -9.27 23.30 -1.64
C ASP A 187 -9.68 21.98 -2.29
N SER A 188 -10.56 22.05 -3.30
CA SER A 188 -10.95 20.91 -4.12
C SER A 188 -9.79 20.35 -4.94
N TRP A 189 -8.92 21.24 -5.44
CA TRP A 189 -7.69 20.84 -6.10
C TRP A 189 -6.75 20.09 -5.16
N LYS A 190 -6.54 20.59 -3.93
CA LYS A 190 -5.73 19.89 -2.91
C LYS A 190 -6.29 18.50 -2.61
N VAL A 191 -7.59 18.39 -2.37
CA VAL A 191 -8.28 17.12 -2.10
C VAL A 191 -8.15 16.15 -3.27
N PHE A 192 -8.30 16.62 -4.51
CA PHE A 192 -8.09 15.80 -5.70
C PHE A 192 -6.64 15.28 -5.79
N VAL A 193 -5.64 16.14 -5.60
CA VAL A 193 -4.22 15.74 -5.67
C VAL A 193 -3.85 14.75 -4.56
N ASP A 194 -4.28 15.01 -3.33
CA ASP A 194 -3.89 14.17 -2.19
C ASP A 194 -4.55 12.78 -2.30
N THR A 195 -5.84 12.70 -2.63
CA THR A 195 -6.51 11.41 -2.87
C THR A 195 -6.01 10.67 -4.12
N PHE A 196 -5.54 11.39 -5.15
CA PHE A 196 -4.91 10.75 -6.32
C PHE A 196 -3.50 10.24 -5.99
N ALA A 197 -2.74 10.95 -5.14
CA ALA A 197 -1.45 10.49 -4.63
C ALA A 197 -1.59 9.23 -3.76
N GLU A 198 -2.60 9.17 -2.90
CA GLU A 198 -2.92 7.97 -2.11
C GLU A 198 -3.28 6.77 -2.98
N TYR A 199 -4.04 6.97 -4.07
CA TYR A 199 -4.31 5.96 -5.09
C TYR A 199 -3.02 5.48 -5.77
N LEU A 200 -2.16 6.40 -6.23
CA LEU A 200 -0.93 6.07 -6.95
C LEU A 200 0.08 5.30 -6.11
N ASP A 201 0.25 5.67 -4.83
CA ASP A 201 1.11 4.90 -3.92
C ASP A 201 0.50 3.52 -3.60
N GLY A 202 -0.83 3.42 -3.48
CA GLY A 202 -1.52 2.13 -3.38
C GLY A 202 -1.33 1.23 -4.62
N VAL A 203 -1.22 1.81 -5.82
CA VAL A 203 -0.91 1.06 -7.04
C VAL A 203 0.53 0.52 -7.00
N GLY A 204 1.46 1.21 -6.33
CA GLY A 204 2.77 0.66 -5.98
C GLY A 204 2.66 -0.54 -5.03
N ASP A 205 1.87 -0.41 -3.96
CA ASP A 205 1.62 -1.50 -3.01
C ASP A 205 0.96 -2.72 -3.67
N GLU A 206 0.12 -2.53 -4.69
CA GLU A 206 -0.50 -3.63 -5.41
C GLU A 206 0.53 -4.49 -6.17
N VAL A 207 1.55 -3.88 -6.78
CA VAL A 207 2.66 -4.61 -7.42
C VAL A 207 3.47 -5.40 -6.39
N ALA A 208 3.65 -4.87 -5.18
CA ALA A 208 4.25 -5.63 -4.07
C ALA A 208 3.35 -6.81 -3.66
N LEU A 209 2.04 -6.56 -3.54
CA LEU A 209 1.07 -7.53 -3.05
C LEU A 209 0.85 -8.70 -4.04
N ARG A 210 0.92 -8.45 -5.36
CA ARG A 210 0.88 -9.50 -6.40
C ARG A 210 2.00 -10.54 -6.28
N ARG A 211 3.09 -10.22 -5.57
CA ARG A 211 4.21 -11.14 -5.28
C ARG A 211 4.00 -11.98 -4.01
N THR A 212 2.99 -11.68 -3.21
CA THR A 212 2.86 -12.09 -1.80
C THR A 212 1.64 -12.97 -1.58
N GLY A 213 1.85 -14.21 -1.13
CA GLY A 213 0.78 -15.16 -0.78
C GLY A 213 0.11 -14.85 0.57
N PRO A 214 -0.89 -15.64 0.99
CA PRO A 214 -1.74 -15.28 2.13
C PRO A 214 -0.98 -15.32 3.47
N ASN A 215 0.14 -16.04 3.53
CA ASN A 215 1.01 -16.15 4.71
C ASN A 215 2.25 -15.23 4.66
N GLY A 216 2.31 -14.27 3.73
CA GLY A 216 3.49 -13.42 3.51
C GLY A 216 4.60 -14.09 2.67
N GLU A 217 4.32 -15.26 2.08
CA GLU A 217 5.27 -16.00 1.24
C GLU A 217 5.46 -15.33 -0.13
N VAL A 218 6.73 -15.11 -0.53
CA VAL A 218 7.04 -14.44 -1.81
C VAL A 218 7.21 -15.48 -2.91
N GLY A 219 6.26 -15.51 -3.86
CA GLY A 219 6.19 -16.53 -4.93
C GLY A 219 6.02 -15.99 -6.36
N GLY A 220 5.83 -14.68 -6.53
CA GLY A 220 5.57 -14.07 -7.84
C GLY A 220 4.19 -14.43 -8.41
N HIS A 221 4.04 -14.39 -9.75
CA HIS A 221 2.76 -14.57 -10.43
C HIS A 221 1.94 -15.81 -9.94
N ASN A 222 0.66 -15.57 -9.62
CA ASN A 222 -0.31 -16.47 -8.96
C ASN A 222 -0.31 -16.47 -7.42
N CYS A 223 0.51 -15.66 -6.75
CA CYS A 223 0.23 -15.35 -5.34
C CYS A 223 -1.14 -14.69 -5.20
N VAL A 224 -1.90 -15.11 -4.19
CA VAL A 224 -3.18 -14.50 -3.81
C VAL A 224 -3.02 -14.01 -2.37
N PRO A 225 -3.19 -12.72 -2.09
CA PRO A 225 -3.03 -12.19 -0.74
C PRO A 225 -4.19 -12.64 0.17
N SER A 226 -4.00 -12.50 1.48
CA SER A 226 -5.10 -12.63 2.44
C SER A 226 -6.17 -11.57 2.20
N ARG A 227 -7.41 -11.84 2.58
CA ARG A 227 -8.52 -10.88 2.44
C ARG A 227 -8.27 -9.53 3.12
N GLU A 228 -7.57 -9.53 4.25
CA GLU A 228 -7.19 -8.31 4.97
C GLU A 228 -6.15 -7.48 4.19
N GLY A 229 -5.06 -8.12 3.73
CA GLY A 229 -4.05 -7.44 2.91
C GLY A 229 -4.62 -6.97 1.56
N TYR A 230 -5.52 -7.78 0.98
CA TYR A 230 -6.26 -7.42 -0.22
C TYR A 230 -7.06 -6.13 -0.05
N ILE A 231 -7.97 -6.07 0.93
CA ILE A 231 -8.89 -4.94 1.06
C ILE A 231 -8.17 -3.65 1.49
N ALA A 232 -7.08 -3.75 2.25
CA ALA A 232 -6.26 -2.61 2.64
C ALA A 232 -5.66 -1.89 1.41
N VAL A 233 -5.10 -2.63 0.44
CA VAL A 233 -4.58 -2.07 -0.81
C VAL A 233 -5.72 -1.69 -1.78
N ARG A 234 -6.72 -2.56 -1.94
CA ARG A 234 -7.80 -2.39 -2.92
C ARG A 234 -8.64 -1.13 -2.70
N ARG A 235 -8.85 -0.70 -1.45
CA ARG A 235 -9.48 0.59 -1.11
C ARG A 235 -8.73 1.80 -1.66
N ARG A 236 -7.41 1.70 -1.80
CA ARG A 236 -6.56 2.70 -2.44
C ARG A 236 -6.63 2.58 -3.97
N THR A 237 -6.51 1.36 -4.52
CA THR A 237 -6.35 1.16 -5.98
C THR A 237 -7.64 1.18 -6.81
N ILE A 238 -8.82 1.11 -6.19
CA ILE A 238 -10.10 1.19 -6.92
C ILE A 238 -10.39 2.59 -7.52
N GLY A 239 -9.62 3.62 -7.16
CA GLY A 239 -9.71 4.97 -7.76
C GLY A 239 -10.96 5.78 -7.41
N VAL A 240 -11.81 5.28 -6.51
CA VAL A 240 -13.09 5.91 -6.14
C VAL A 240 -12.91 7.25 -5.43
N LEU A 241 -12.00 7.36 -4.45
CA LEU A 241 -11.81 8.61 -3.68
C LEU A 241 -11.35 9.81 -4.55
N PRO A 242 -10.29 9.71 -5.38
CA PRO A 242 -9.96 10.77 -6.33
C PRO A 242 -11.06 11.01 -7.39
N GLY A 243 -11.88 10.00 -7.67
CA GLY A 243 -13.12 10.16 -8.41
C GLY A 243 -14.15 11.05 -7.68
N MET A 244 -14.44 10.76 -6.41
CA MET A 244 -15.38 11.54 -5.58
C MET A 244 -14.95 13.00 -5.41
N ALA A 245 -13.64 13.28 -5.36
CA ALA A 245 -13.12 14.65 -5.33
C ALA A 245 -13.58 15.49 -6.53
N LEU A 246 -13.88 14.88 -7.69
CA LEU A 246 -14.40 15.57 -8.88
C LEU A 246 -15.86 16.04 -8.75
N LEU A 247 -16.60 15.56 -7.75
CA LEU A 247 -17.93 16.09 -7.42
C LEU A 247 -17.84 17.48 -6.78
N LEU A 248 -16.68 17.84 -6.23
CA LEU A 248 -16.44 19.04 -5.42
C LEU A 248 -15.57 20.09 -6.14
N ILE A 249 -15.38 20.00 -7.46
CA ILE A 249 -14.46 20.86 -8.25
C ILE A 249 -14.60 22.35 -7.91
N ASP A 250 -15.82 22.90 -7.92
CA ASP A 250 -16.07 24.33 -7.68
C ASP A 250 -16.45 24.65 -6.21
N ARG A 251 -16.11 23.77 -5.27
CA ARG A 251 -16.48 23.86 -3.86
C ARG A 251 -15.29 24.27 -3.00
N ALA A 252 -15.55 25.13 -2.01
CA ALA A 252 -14.65 25.28 -0.86
C ALA A 252 -14.76 24.03 0.02
N ILE A 253 -13.65 23.58 0.61
CA ILE A 253 -13.61 22.38 1.45
C ILE A 253 -12.84 22.71 2.72
N ARG A 254 -13.50 22.61 3.87
CA ARG A 254 -12.91 22.93 5.16
C ARG A 254 -12.00 21.79 5.65
N PRO A 255 -10.89 22.07 6.35
CA PRO A 255 -10.12 21.04 7.05
C PRO A 255 -11.02 20.27 8.03
N GLY A 256 -10.88 18.95 8.11
CA GLY A 256 -11.72 18.10 8.95
C GLY A 256 -13.04 17.64 8.31
N PHE A 257 -13.38 18.08 7.09
CA PHE A 257 -14.65 17.73 6.44
C PHE A 257 -14.80 16.22 6.14
N PHE A 258 -13.74 15.56 5.69
CA PHE A 258 -13.78 14.12 5.37
C PHE A 258 -13.75 13.25 6.63
N GLU A 259 -13.17 13.78 7.71
CA GLU A 259 -13.09 13.19 9.04
C GLU A 259 -14.40 13.30 9.83
N ILE A 260 -15.41 14.01 9.31
CA ILE A 260 -16.78 13.97 9.84
C ILE A 260 -17.30 12.54 9.65
N LEU A 261 -17.67 11.87 10.74
CA LEU A 261 -18.12 10.46 10.77
C LEU A 261 -19.18 10.11 9.70
N ALA A 262 -20.09 11.05 9.40
CA ALA A 262 -21.13 10.88 8.38
C ALA A 262 -20.58 10.91 6.93
N VAL A 263 -19.51 11.67 6.67
CA VAL A 263 -18.81 11.73 5.38
C VAL A 263 -17.95 10.48 5.21
N ASP A 264 -17.12 10.14 6.21
CA ASP A 264 -16.32 8.91 6.21
C ASP A 264 -17.18 7.65 6.02
N SER A 265 -18.22 7.47 6.84
CA SER A 265 -19.10 6.29 6.74
C SER A 265 -19.74 6.14 5.37
N LEU A 266 -20.10 7.25 4.73
CA LEU A 266 -20.71 7.29 3.40
C LEU A 266 -19.70 6.89 2.31
N LEU A 267 -18.50 7.49 2.34
CA LEU A 267 -17.44 7.23 1.37
C LEU A 267 -16.88 5.82 1.52
N SER A 268 -16.53 5.40 2.73
CA SER A 268 -15.99 4.07 3.03
C SER A 268 -16.95 2.94 2.59
N LEU A 269 -18.26 3.08 2.84
CA LEU A 269 -19.25 2.12 2.33
C LEU A 269 -19.39 2.16 0.80
N CYS A 270 -19.34 3.34 0.17
CA CYS A 270 -19.39 3.44 -1.28
C CYS A 270 -18.16 2.81 -1.95
N VAL A 271 -16.96 3.01 -1.38
CA VAL A 271 -15.71 2.38 -1.83
C VAL A 271 -15.84 0.86 -1.77
N ASP A 272 -16.23 0.29 -0.63
CA ASP A 272 -16.35 -1.17 -0.46
C ASP A 272 -17.40 -1.79 -1.42
N ILE A 273 -18.51 -1.11 -1.69
CA ILE A 273 -19.50 -1.55 -2.68
C ILE A 273 -18.92 -1.55 -4.10
N ILE A 274 -18.21 -0.48 -4.49
CA ILE A 274 -17.62 -0.36 -5.84
C ILE A 274 -16.50 -1.38 -6.05
N ILE A 275 -15.70 -1.69 -5.03
CA ILE A 275 -14.70 -2.78 -5.06
C ILE A 275 -15.39 -4.09 -5.45
N ASN A 276 -16.38 -4.51 -4.66
CA ASN A 276 -17.07 -5.78 -4.91
C ASN A 276 -17.79 -5.78 -6.26
N GLN A 277 -18.39 -4.66 -6.68
CA GLN A 277 -18.97 -4.50 -8.02
C GLN A 277 -17.92 -4.73 -9.10
N ASN A 278 -16.75 -4.07 -9.01
CA ASN A 278 -15.68 -4.21 -9.98
C ASN A 278 -15.22 -5.67 -10.05
N ASP A 279 -14.89 -6.27 -8.91
CA ASP A 279 -14.38 -7.64 -8.81
C ASP A 279 -15.33 -8.67 -9.42
N ILE A 280 -16.63 -8.56 -9.11
CA ILE A 280 -17.71 -9.42 -9.64
C ILE A 280 -17.83 -9.27 -11.17
N TYR A 281 -17.73 -8.05 -11.69
CA TYR A 281 -17.88 -7.77 -13.12
C TYR A 281 -16.61 -8.05 -13.92
N SER A 282 -15.43 -7.89 -13.33
CA SER A 282 -14.14 -8.02 -13.99
C SER A 282 -13.56 -9.43 -13.96
N PHE A 283 -14.01 -10.29 -13.04
CA PHE A 283 -13.40 -11.59 -12.77
C PHE A 283 -13.17 -12.44 -14.02
N ASP A 284 -14.14 -12.55 -14.95
CA ASP A 284 -13.93 -13.36 -16.16
C ASP A 284 -12.83 -12.80 -17.07
N LYS A 285 -12.77 -11.48 -17.24
CA LYS A 285 -11.74 -10.76 -18.02
C LYS A 285 -10.36 -10.97 -17.41
N GLU A 286 -10.26 -10.97 -16.08
CA GLU A 286 -9.00 -11.17 -15.35
C GLU A 286 -8.56 -12.63 -15.38
N GLN A 287 -9.42 -13.57 -14.97
CA GLN A 287 -9.07 -14.99 -14.89
C GLN A 287 -8.68 -15.57 -16.25
N ALA A 288 -9.34 -15.14 -17.33
CA ALA A 288 -9.04 -15.57 -18.69
C ALA A 288 -7.62 -15.23 -19.16
N LYS A 289 -6.97 -14.26 -18.51
CA LYS A 289 -5.58 -13.85 -18.78
C LYS A 289 -4.60 -14.27 -17.67
N SER A 290 -5.09 -14.78 -16.54
CA SER A 290 -4.34 -14.93 -15.29
C SER A 290 -3.88 -13.59 -14.68
N GLU A 291 -4.76 -12.58 -14.74
CA GLU A 291 -4.64 -11.30 -14.01
C GLU A 291 -5.50 -11.31 -12.72
N ASP A 292 -6.09 -12.45 -12.35
CA ASP A 292 -7.06 -12.59 -11.24
C ASP A 292 -6.47 -12.55 -9.82
N GLY A 293 -5.17 -12.27 -9.65
CA GLY A 293 -4.50 -12.29 -8.34
C GLY A 293 -4.95 -11.18 -7.37
N HIS A 294 -5.47 -10.06 -7.88
CA HIS A 294 -5.94 -8.92 -7.08
C HIS A 294 -7.46 -8.70 -7.25
N ASN A 295 -8.24 -9.77 -7.12
CA ASN A 295 -9.71 -9.75 -7.26
C ASN A 295 -10.38 -10.50 -6.08
N GLY A 296 -11.36 -9.88 -5.42
CA GLY A 296 -12.04 -10.43 -4.24
C GLY A 296 -12.70 -11.80 -4.46
N VAL A 297 -13.18 -12.12 -5.68
CA VAL A 297 -13.70 -13.45 -6.00
C VAL A 297 -12.58 -14.49 -5.93
N ARG A 298 -11.37 -14.18 -6.43
CA ARG A 298 -10.22 -15.10 -6.34
C ARG A 298 -9.73 -15.26 -4.91
N VAL A 299 -9.68 -14.17 -4.15
CA VAL A 299 -9.30 -14.18 -2.73
C VAL A 299 -10.21 -15.11 -1.92
N LEU A 300 -11.53 -15.01 -2.10
CA LEU A 300 -12.50 -15.92 -1.45
C LEU A 300 -12.32 -17.39 -1.88
N MET A 301 -12.03 -17.65 -3.16
CA MET A 301 -11.77 -19.02 -3.63
C MET A 301 -10.55 -19.64 -2.94
N GLU A 302 -9.50 -18.87 -2.70
CA GLU A 302 -8.26 -19.33 -2.06
C GLU A 302 -8.42 -19.46 -0.53
N GLU A 303 -8.96 -18.43 0.13
CA GLU A 303 -9.05 -18.35 1.60
C GLU A 303 -10.09 -19.32 2.19
N ASP A 304 -11.27 -19.46 1.55
CA ASP A 304 -12.32 -20.37 1.99
C ASP A 304 -12.29 -21.75 1.28
N GLY A 305 -11.38 -21.95 0.31
CA GLY A 305 -11.26 -23.19 -0.46
C GLY A 305 -12.48 -23.53 -1.33
N MET A 306 -13.20 -22.51 -1.82
CA MET A 306 -14.51 -22.66 -2.48
C MET A 306 -14.48 -22.47 -4.00
N GLY A 307 -15.51 -22.95 -4.69
CA GLY A 307 -15.66 -22.78 -6.14
C GLY A 307 -16.02 -21.35 -6.55
N VAL A 308 -15.70 -20.97 -7.80
CA VAL A 308 -16.01 -19.64 -8.36
C VAL A 308 -17.48 -19.22 -8.18
N GLN A 309 -18.44 -20.13 -8.33
CA GLN A 309 -19.86 -19.80 -8.14
C GLN A 309 -20.20 -19.52 -6.67
N GLU A 310 -19.56 -20.21 -5.74
CA GLU A 310 -19.76 -20.05 -4.30
C GLU A 310 -19.15 -18.71 -3.85
N ALA A 311 -17.94 -18.40 -4.33
CA ALA A 311 -17.27 -17.12 -4.08
C ALA A 311 -18.05 -15.93 -4.65
N MET A 312 -18.53 -16.05 -5.90
CA MET A 312 -19.37 -15.05 -6.55
C MET A 312 -20.69 -14.81 -5.80
N THR A 313 -21.31 -15.87 -5.26
CA THR A 313 -22.53 -15.75 -4.44
C THR A 313 -22.22 -15.09 -3.09
N LYS A 314 -21.18 -15.54 -2.37
CA LYS A 314 -20.76 -15.00 -1.07
C LYS A 314 -20.45 -13.50 -1.18
N LEU A 315 -19.63 -13.09 -2.15
CA LEU A 315 -19.30 -11.68 -2.38
C LEU A 315 -20.55 -10.86 -2.74
N GLY A 316 -21.50 -11.45 -3.48
CA GLY A 316 -22.80 -10.83 -3.77
C GLY A 316 -23.68 -10.62 -2.53
N GLU A 317 -23.71 -11.57 -1.61
CA GLU A 317 -24.43 -11.46 -0.34
C GLU A 317 -23.80 -10.39 0.56
N GLU A 318 -22.48 -10.39 0.70
CA GLU A 318 -21.71 -9.37 1.43
C GLU A 318 -21.94 -7.97 0.85
N THR A 319 -21.96 -7.83 -0.49
CA THR A 319 -22.28 -6.57 -1.18
C THR A 319 -23.72 -6.14 -0.92
N SER A 320 -24.67 -7.06 -0.86
CA SER A 320 -26.06 -6.77 -0.54
C SER A 320 -26.21 -6.19 0.87
N ASP A 321 -25.40 -6.66 1.83
CA ASP A 321 -25.38 -6.15 3.20
C ASP A 321 -24.66 -4.80 3.32
N LEU A 322 -23.60 -4.56 2.54
CA LEU A 322 -22.99 -3.23 2.41
C LEU A 322 -23.99 -2.22 1.82
N VAL A 323 -24.74 -2.59 0.78
CA VAL A 323 -25.79 -1.77 0.18
C VAL A 323 -26.87 -1.40 1.20
N LYS A 324 -27.36 -2.36 2.00
CA LYS A 324 -28.33 -2.08 3.09
C LYS A 324 -27.78 -1.08 4.12
N LYS A 325 -26.51 -1.22 4.51
CA LYS A 325 -25.83 -0.28 5.43
C LYS A 325 -25.71 1.12 4.81
N PHE A 326 -25.29 1.21 3.55
CA PHE A 326 -25.16 2.47 2.81
C PHE A 326 -26.50 3.20 2.69
N VAL A 327 -27.58 2.46 2.40
CA VAL A 327 -28.96 2.98 2.41
C VAL A 327 -29.30 3.55 3.79
N GLY A 328 -29.10 2.79 4.87
CA GLY A 328 -29.35 3.27 6.24
C GLY A 328 -28.53 4.51 6.63
N VAL A 329 -27.27 4.60 6.21
CA VAL A 329 -26.42 5.80 6.41
C VAL A 329 -27.02 7.00 5.67
N CYS A 330 -27.42 6.84 4.42
CA CYS A 330 -28.06 7.89 3.62
C CYS A 330 -29.39 8.38 4.20
N GLU A 331 -30.21 7.50 4.79
CA GLU A 331 -31.44 7.86 5.52
C GLU A 331 -31.14 8.61 6.83
N GLY A 332 -30.06 8.20 7.51
CA GLY A 332 -29.66 8.72 8.81
C GLY A 332 -28.68 9.90 8.78
N LEU A 333 -28.37 10.49 7.61
CA LEU A 333 -27.40 11.59 7.53
C LEU A 333 -27.87 12.79 8.36
N PRO A 334 -27.01 13.36 9.23
CA PRO A 334 -27.34 14.55 9.99
C PRO A 334 -27.51 15.76 9.07
N THR A 335 -28.14 16.81 9.59
CA THR A 335 -27.89 18.18 9.12
C THR A 335 -26.68 18.73 9.86
N LEU A 336 -25.65 19.14 9.13
CA LEU A 336 -24.46 19.75 9.70
C LEU A 336 -24.73 21.23 10.02
N GLU A 337 -24.10 21.75 11.08
CA GLU A 337 -24.29 23.15 11.49
C GLU A 337 -23.65 24.15 10.53
N ASP A 338 -22.61 23.74 9.81
CA ASP A 338 -21.97 24.52 8.75
C ASP A 338 -22.64 24.24 7.40
N GLU A 339 -23.10 25.31 6.74
CA GLU A 339 -23.83 25.24 5.48
C GLU A 339 -22.98 24.74 4.30
N VAL A 340 -21.66 25.02 4.29
CA VAL A 340 -20.75 24.55 3.23
C VAL A 340 -20.58 23.05 3.33
N ASP A 341 -20.33 22.56 4.55
CA ASP A 341 -20.18 21.12 4.80
C ASP A 341 -21.49 20.36 4.60
N ASP A 342 -22.65 20.90 5.02
CA ASP A 342 -23.94 20.22 4.76
C ASP A 342 -24.20 20.04 3.27
N VAL A 343 -24.00 21.10 2.48
CA VAL A 343 -24.15 21.05 1.02
C VAL A 343 -23.14 20.07 0.40
N ASN A 344 -21.88 20.10 0.82
CA ASN A 344 -20.86 19.16 0.32
C ASN A 344 -21.20 17.71 0.70
N LEU A 345 -21.73 17.44 1.90
CA LEU A 345 -22.24 16.13 2.30
C LEU A 345 -23.42 15.66 1.42
N ARG A 346 -24.31 16.56 1.00
CA ARG A 346 -25.41 16.20 0.07
C ARG A 346 -24.89 15.86 -1.32
N ILE A 347 -23.92 16.64 -1.81
CA ILE A 347 -23.25 16.39 -3.09
C ILE A 347 -22.55 15.02 -3.05
N LEU A 348 -21.81 14.69 -1.99
CA LEU A 348 -21.16 13.38 -1.84
C LEU A 348 -22.17 12.23 -1.72
N ARG A 349 -23.31 12.41 -1.02
CA ARG A 349 -24.39 11.41 -0.98
C ARG A 349 -24.93 11.09 -2.38
N ASP A 350 -25.29 12.13 -3.13
CA ASP A 350 -25.88 11.96 -4.46
C ASP A 350 -24.85 11.44 -5.46
N GLY A 351 -23.59 11.82 -5.29
CA GLY A 351 -22.44 11.26 -6.00
C GLY A 351 -22.22 9.79 -5.72
N CYS A 352 -22.19 9.36 -4.45
CA CYS A 352 -22.05 7.94 -4.07
C CYS A 352 -23.17 7.07 -4.64
N VAL A 353 -24.42 7.55 -4.57
CA VAL A 353 -25.57 6.93 -5.25
C VAL A 353 -25.33 6.83 -6.77
N SER A 354 -24.86 7.90 -7.41
CA SER A 354 -24.57 7.92 -8.85
C SER A 354 -23.41 7.01 -9.25
N TRP A 355 -22.40 6.85 -8.39
CA TRP A 355 -21.29 5.90 -8.56
C TRP A 355 -21.76 4.45 -8.54
N ILE A 356 -22.50 4.04 -7.50
CA ILE A 356 -23.00 2.65 -7.35
C ILE A 356 -23.90 2.25 -8.52
N LEU A 357 -24.80 3.13 -8.93
CA LEU A 357 -25.69 2.90 -10.08
C LEU A 357 -24.96 3.03 -11.42
N GLY A 358 -23.99 3.93 -11.53
CA GLY A 358 -23.16 4.12 -12.71
C GLY A 358 -22.26 2.93 -12.99
N MET A 359 -21.64 2.35 -11.96
CA MET A 359 -20.83 1.14 -12.08
C MET A 359 -21.66 -0.07 -12.50
N GLU A 360 -22.87 -0.23 -11.94
CA GLU A 360 -23.84 -1.27 -12.36
C GLU A 360 -24.15 -1.16 -13.86
N VAL A 361 -24.63 0.01 -14.30
CA VAL A 361 -25.07 0.23 -15.69
C VAL A 361 -23.90 0.18 -16.66
N TRP A 362 -22.77 0.78 -16.33
CA TRP A 362 -21.61 0.77 -17.21
C TRP A 362 -21.08 -0.65 -17.41
N SER A 363 -20.92 -1.43 -16.34
CA SER A 363 -20.37 -2.79 -16.40
C SER A 363 -21.25 -3.78 -17.17
N THR A 364 -22.57 -3.57 -17.17
CA THR A 364 -23.54 -4.56 -17.64
C THR A 364 -24.30 -4.17 -18.92
N LEU A 365 -24.35 -2.88 -19.28
CA LEU A 365 -25.06 -2.37 -20.45
C LEU A 365 -24.19 -1.57 -21.42
N VAL A 366 -23.11 -0.93 -20.94
CA VAL A 366 -22.30 -0.01 -21.76
C VAL A 366 -21.01 -0.67 -22.23
N THR A 367 -20.16 -1.12 -21.29
CA THR A 367 -18.81 -1.56 -21.61
C THR A 367 -18.80 -2.90 -22.32
N LYS A 368 -17.86 -3.04 -23.24
CA LYS A 368 -17.58 -4.32 -23.92
C LYS A 368 -16.45 -5.09 -23.23
N ARG A 369 -15.80 -4.51 -22.20
CA ARG A 369 -14.62 -5.07 -21.49
C ARG A 369 -14.90 -6.42 -20.82
N TYR A 370 -16.13 -6.64 -20.32
CA TYR A 370 -16.47 -7.82 -19.52
C TYR A 370 -17.25 -8.91 -20.28
N GLY A 371 -17.66 -8.68 -21.53
CA GLY A 371 -18.34 -9.69 -22.36
C GLY A 371 -19.73 -10.13 -21.87
N MET A 372 -20.24 -9.53 -20.80
CA MET A 372 -21.49 -9.90 -20.14
C MET A 372 -22.68 -9.51 -21.03
N GLN A 373 -23.37 -10.49 -21.61
CA GLN A 373 -24.61 -10.19 -22.33
C GLN A 373 -25.76 -9.94 -21.35
N ARG A 374 -25.94 -8.66 -21.03
CA ARG A 374 -27.23 -7.97 -20.87
C ARG A 374 -28.11 -8.31 -19.64
N LEU A 375 -28.41 -7.28 -18.85
CA LEU A 375 -29.42 -7.29 -17.76
C LEU A 375 -30.83 -7.67 -18.21
N ASP A 376 -31.12 -7.60 -19.52
CA ASP A 376 -32.36 -8.02 -20.17
C ASP A 376 -32.51 -9.57 -20.32
N GLY A 377 -31.60 -10.37 -19.75
CA GLY A 377 -31.65 -11.84 -19.71
C GLY A 377 -31.35 -12.46 -18.33
N GLU A 378 -31.01 -13.75 -18.30
CA GLU A 378 -30.44 -14.36 -17.09
C GLU A 378 -29.07 -13.71 -16.80
N ARG A 379 -28.84 -13.19 -15.58
CA ARG A 379 -27.54 -12.65 -15.14
C ARG A 379 -26.49 -13.77 -15.05
N ARG A 380 -26.03 -14.28 -16.19
CA ARG A 380 -25.10 -15.41 -16.32
C ARG A 380 -24.08 -15.20 -17.45
N TYR A 381 -22.89 -15.77 -17.29
CA TYR A 381 -21.90 -15.89 -18.37
C TYR A 381 -21.33 -17.30 -18.44
N THR A 382 -20.74 -17.65 -19.60
CA THR A 382 -19.91 -18.86 -19.73
C THR A 382 -18.45 -18.44 -19.55
N PRO A 383 -17.69 -19.00 -18.59
CA PRO A 383 -16.32 -18.57 -18.34
C PRO A 383 -15.41 -18.65 -19.56
N THR A 384 -14.65 -17.58 -19.81
CA THR A 384 -13.68 -17.53 -20.90
C THR A 384 -12.47 -18.43 -20.57
N PRO A 385 -12.07 -19.38 -21.43
CA PRO A 385 -10.95 -20.27 -21.11
C PRO A 385 -9.63 -19.52 -20.88
N LYS A 386 -8.91 -19.84 -19.79
CA LYS A 386 -7.58 -19.27 -19.51
C LYS A 386 -6.65 -19.42 -20.72
N LYS A 387 -6.10 -18.31 -21.21
CA LYS A 387 -5.14 -18.29 -22.31
C LYS A 387 -3.87 -19.04 -21.90
N LYS A 388 -3.57 -20.15 -22.59
CA LYS A 388 -2.26 -20.81 -22.44
C LYS A 388 -1.15 -19.84 -22.84
N LYS A 389 -0.41 -19.30 -21.86
CA LYS A 389 0.82 -18.52 -22.12
C LYS A 389 1.76 -19.38 -22.97
N LYS A 390 2.28 -18.84 -24.08
CA LYS A 390 3.44 -19.44 -24.77
C LYS A 390 4.62 -19.25 -23.83
N GLN A 391 5.23 -20.33 -23.36
CA GLN A 391 6.46 -20.23 -22.56
C GLN A 391 7.55 -19.53 -23.39
N PRO A 392 8.38 -18.67 -22.79
CA PRO A 392 9.59 -18.17 -23.42
C PRO A 392 10.49 -19.34 -23.82
N LYS A 393 11.05 -19.32 -25.03
CA LYS A 393 11.93 -20.38 -25.55
C LYS A 393 13.21 -20.59 -24.73
N GLU A 394 13.51 -19.68 -23.80
CA GLU A 394 14.63 -19.79 -22.87
C GLU A 394 14.32 -20.68 -21.67
N GLN A 395 13.07 -20.71 -21.18
CA GLN A 395 12.64 -21.65 -20.14
C GLN A 395 12.58 -23.09 -20.66
N GLU A 396 12.11 -23.30 -21.91
CA GLU A 396 12.19 -24.62 -22.56
C GLU A 396 13.64 -25.12 -22.68
N LYS A 397 14.60 -24.22 -22.95
CA LYS A 397 16.04 -24.55 -22.99
C LYS A 397 16.59 -24.88 -21.60
N GLN A 398 16.30 -24.06 -20.58
CA GLN A 398 16.73 -24.32 -19.20
C GLN A 398 16.21 -25.68 -18.70
N GLN A 399 14.93 -25.98 -18.89
CA GLN A 399 14.36 -27.29 -18.54
C GLN A 399 14.88 -28.47 -19.38
N GLN A 400 15.46 -28.22 -20.56
CA GLN A 400 16.18 -29.25 -21.33
C GLN A 400 17.58 -29.47 -20.77
N GLN A 401 18.23 -28.40 -20.31
CA GLN A 401 19.59 -28.41 -19.77
C GLN A 401 19.62 -29.01 -18.36
N GLU A 402 18.65 -28.70 -17.50
CA GLU A 402 18.45 -29.33 -16.19
C GLU A 402 18.20 -30.84 -16.29
N ARG A 403 17.40 -31.29 -17.27
CA ARG A 403 17.19 -32.72 -17.53
C ARG A 403 18.48 -33.43 -17.95
N GLN A 404 19.32 -32.80 -18.76
CA GLN A 404 20.64 -33.35 -19.12
C GLN A 404 21.60 -33.41 -17.92
N VAL A 405 21.52 -32.46 -16.99
CA VAL A 405 22.31 -32.47 -15.74
C VAL A 405 21.85 -33.57 -14.79
N GLN A 406 20.54 -33.80 -14.65
CA GLN A 406 20.01 -34.89 -13.82
C GLN A 406 20.36 -36.28 -14.37
N GLU A 407 20.31 -36.49 -15.69
CA GLU A 407 20.75 -37.75 -16.32
C GLU A 407 22.27 -37.99 -16.12
N ALA A 408 23.08 -36.93 -16.10
CA ALA A 408 24.51 -37.03 -15.78
C ALA A 408 24.76 -37.38 -14.30
N GLN A 409 24.04 -36.76 -13.36
CA GLN A 409 24.20 -37.01 -11.92
C GLN A 409 23.74 -38.43 -11.51
N GLY A 410 22.66 -38.94 -12.12
CA GLY A 410 22.20 -40.33 -11.92
C GLY A 410 23.24 -41.39 -12.31
N SER A 411 24.19 -41.04 -13.18
CA SER A 411 25.29 -41.92 -13.60
C SER A 411 26.48 -41.96 -12.62
N GLN A 412 26.54 -41.02 -11.67
CA GLN A 412 27.68 -40.84 -10.77
C GLN A 412 27.46 -41.43 -9.37
N LEU A 413 26.19 -41.52 -8.92
CA LEU A 413 25.78 -42.14 -7.66
C LEU A 413 25.96 -43.68 -7.60
N ALA A 414 26.36 -44.32 -8.69
CA ALA A 414 26.58 -45.78 -8.76
C ALA A 414 28.00 -46.24 -8.33
N ARG A 415 28.79 -45.40 -7.66
CA ARG A 415 30.21 -45.69 -7.35
C ARG A 415 30.71 -45.42 -5.94
N GLU A 416 29.89 -44.87 -5.03
CA GLU A 416 30.35 -44.50 -3.67
C GLU A 416 29.56 -45.19 -2.53
N ASP A 417 29.10 -46.42 -2.77
CA ASP A 417 28.68 -47.33 -1.69
C ASP A 417 29.89 -48.14 -1.17
N THR A 418 30.74 -47.54 -0.32
CA THR A 418 31.63 -48.27 0.62
C THR A 418 32.34 -47.34 1.62
N ALA A 419 31.64 -46.85 2.65
CA ALA A 419 32.20 -46.55 4.00
C ALA A 419 31.16 -45.89 4.93
N PHE A 420 30.04 -46.56 5.23
CA PHE A 420 29.14 -46.10 6.30
C PHE A 420 29.08 -47.10 7.45
N GLU A 421 30.11 -47.09 8.29
CA GLU A 421 30.08 -47.74 9.60
C GLU A 421 31.15 -47.14 10.52
N THR A 422 30.73 -46.39 11.55
CA THR A 422 31.11 -46.62 12.97
C THR A 422 30.85 -45.40 13.88
N ARG A 423 30.12 -45.67 14.97
CA ARG A 423 30.03 -44.96 16.27
C ARG A 423 29.15 -43.71 16.43
N ASN A 424 28.10 -43.99 17.19
CA ASN A 424 27.25 -43.07 17.93
C ASN A 424 27.70 -43.05 19.43
N LEU A 425 27.20 -42.07 20.20
CA LEU A 425 27.16 -41.96 21.69
C LEU A 425 28.43 -41.60 22.50
N ILE A 426 28.27 -40.59 23.38
CA ILE A 426 28.37 -40.65 24.87
C ILE A 426 27.84 -39.33 25.48
N CYS A 427 27.17 -39.41 26.64
CA CYS A 427 26.77 -38.27 27.48
C CYS A 427 27.34 -38.42 28.90
N LEU A 428 27.64 -37.32 29.62
CA LEU A 428 27.25 -37.06 31.03
C LEU A 428 27.88 -35.80 31.68
N ALA A 429 27.00 -34.99 32.27
CA ALA A 429 27.07 -34.11 33.47
C ALA A 429 28.41 -33.66 34.12
N ILE A 430 28.47 -32.37 34.50
CA ILE A 430 28.93 -31.88 35.83
C ILE A 430 28.36 -30.48 36.14
N ASP A 431 28.61 -29.92 37.33
CA ASP A 431 27.59 -29.20 38.12
C ASP A 431 28.10 -28.03 39.03
N GLN A 432 27.15 -27.21 39.53
CA GLN A 432 27.17 -26.28 40.68
C GLN A 432 28.27 -25.21 40.86
N SER A 433 27.85 -23.94 41.05
CA SER A 433 28.01 -23.21 42.34
C SER A 433 27.38 -21.79 42.37
N GLN A 434 26.98 -21.35 43.56
CA GLN A 434 26.61 -19.96 43.93
C GLN A 434 27.32 -19.58 45.24
N PRO A 435 27.41 -18.28 45.58
CA PRO A 435 26.88 -17.85 46.88
C PRO A 435 26.19 -16.47 46.91
N ARG A 436 25.42 -16.23 48.00
CA ARG A 436 24.67 -15.00 48.33
C ARG A 436 25.42 -14.10 49.34
N PHE A 437 25.10 -12.80 49.38
CA PHE A 437 24.93 -11.89 50.56
C PHE A 437 24.57 -10.48 49.98
N GLY A 438 23.95 -9.49 50.64
CA GLY A 438 23.38 -9.30 51.98
C GLY A 438 22.81 -7.86 52.09
N THR A 439 21.81 -7.60 52.94
CA THR A 439 20.95 -6.38 52.93
C THR A 439 21.45 -5.17 53.74
N MET A 440 21.06 -3.94 53.34
CA MET A 440 20.56 -2.89 54.28
C MET A 440 19.86 -1.72 53.56
N GLU A 441 18.78 -1.19 54.15
CA GLU A 441 17.99 -0.06 53.62
C GLU A 441 18.60 1.32 53.91
N LYS A 442 18.35 2.28 53.02
CA LYS A 442 18.07 3.68 53.39
C LYS A 442 16.93 4.22 52.55
N LYS A 443 15.83 4.63 53.19
CA LYS A 443 14.74 5.34 52.53
C LYS A 443 15.20 6.74 52.12
N SER A 444 15.23 6.98 50.81
CA SER A 444 15.16 8.30 50.20
C SER A 444 14.06 8.27 49.15
N THR A 445 13.24 9.31 49.09
CA THR A 445 12.12 9.41 48.15
C THR A 445 12.60 9.78 46.75
N ASN A 446 13.10 8.78 46.02
CA ASN A 446 13.15 8.75 44.56
C ASN A 446 12.92 7.30 44.14
N ALA A 447 11.85 7.03 43.40
CA ALA A 447 11.66 5.71 42.79
C ALA A 447 12.76 5.53 41.76
N GLN A 448 13.59 4.51 41.93
CA GLN A 448 14.79 4.30 41.12
C GLN A 448 14.38 3.98 39.68
N ASN A 449 14.57 4.94 38.78
CA ASN A 449 14.48 4.75 37.35
C ASN A 449 15.49 3.65 36.94
N PRO A 450 15.06 2.52 36.34
CA PRO A 450 15.98 1.47 35.94
C PRO A 450 16.88 1.87 34.75
N LEU A 451 16.49 2.87 33.95
CA LEU A 451 17.34 3.43 32.89
C LEU A 451 18.45 4.32 33.48
N SER A 452 18.24 4.91 34.67
CA SER A 452 19.24 5.72 35.38
C SER A 452 20.38 4.88 36.01
N GLN A 453 20.52 3.61 35.63
CA GLN A 453 21.56 2.67 36.09
C GLN A 453 22.24 1.92 34.93
N LEU A 454 21.90 2.22 33.67
CA LEU A 454 22.57 1.63 32.52
C LEU A 454 24.03 2.08 32.46
N ASP A 455 24.91 1.19 31.99
CA ASP A 455 26.35 1.45 31.82
C ASP A 455 26.63 2.64 30.89
N LEU A 456 25.63 3.00 30.08
CA LEU A 456 25.47 4.22 29.30
C LEU A 456 25.90 5.50 30.04
N LEU A 457 25.58 5.60 31.34
CA LEU A 457 25.75 6.81 32.15
C LEU A 457 27.17 6.96 32.73
N ASN A 458 28.05 5.98 32.50
CA ASN A 458 29.47 6.07 32.83
C ASN A 458 30.25 6.93 31.80
N ARG A 459 29.59 7.41 30.73
CA ARG A 459 30.11 8.43 29.82
C ARG A 459 29.99 9.82 30.49
N LEU A 460 31.05 10.63 30.39
CA LEU A 460 31.24 11.86 31.18
C LEU A 460 30.13 12.92 30.96
N HIS A 461 29.62 13.48 32.07
CA HIS A 461 28.76 14.66 32.15
C HIS A 461 27.51 14.68 31.26
N ILE A 462 26.48 13.97 31.72
CA ILE A 462 25.11 14.06 31.22
C ILE A 462 24.46 15.37 31.70
N SER A 463 23.69 16.01 30.81
CA SER A 463 22.98 17.27 31.04
C SER A 463 21.63 17.09 31.75
N ASP A 464 21.12 18.16 32.35
CA ASP A 464 19.85 18.15 33.08
C ASP A 464 18.64 17.78 32.19
N ILE A 465 18.70 18.05 30.88
CA ILE A 465 17.64 17.68 29.93
C ILE A 465 17.66 16.18 29.62
N GLU A 466 18.85 15.59 29.48
CA GLU A 466 19.01 14.15 29.27
C GLU A 466 18.52 13.33 30.47
N VAL A 467 18.81 13.80 31.70
CA VAL A 467 18.28 13.19 32.93
C VAL A 467 16.74 13.21 32.96
N GLN A 468 16.13 14.33 32.56
CA GLN A 468 14.66 14.45 32.51
C GLN A 468 14.03 13.52 31.47
N ILE A 469 14.62 13.43 30.27
CA ILE A 469 14.15 12.50 29.21
C ILE A 469 14.27 11.05 29.70
N LEU A 470 15.40 10.67 30.30
CA LEU A 470 15.61 9.33 30.86
C LEU A 470 14.60 8.99 31.96
N ASP A 471 14.28 9.94 32.85
CA ASP A 471 13.29 9.77 33.91
C ASP A 471 11.86 9.66 33.38
N ILE A 472 11.53 10.31 32.25
CA ILE A 472 10.25 10.12 31.55
C ILE A 472 10.18 8.73 30.91
N LEU A 473 11.20 8.33 30.15
CA LEU A 473 11.25 7.05 29.43
C LEU A 473 11.31 5.82 30.35
N GLY A 474 11.85 5.98 31.56
CA GLY A 474 12.01 4.90 32.54
C GLY A 474 10.86 4.77 33.54
N ARG A 475 9.88 5.67 33.48
CA ARG A 475 8.80 5.78 34.48
C ARG A 475 7.84 4.61 34.41
N ASP A 476 7.60 3.97 35.56
CA ASP A 476 6.60 2.90 35.74
C ASP A 476 6.71 1.71 34.76
N ILE A 477 7.90 1.49 34.18
CA ILE A 477 8.20 0.52 33.10
C ILE A 477 7.87 -0.95 33.40
N ARG A 478 7.56 -1.27 34.67
CA ARG A 478 7.13 -2.61 35.12
C ARG A 478 5.62 -2.84 35.00
N ALA A 479 4.86 -1.82 34.63
CA ALA A 479 3.42 -1.84 34.44
C ALA A 479 3.07 -1.29 33.05
N THR A 480 3.59 -1.92 31.99
CA THR A 480 3.41 -1.44 30.60
C THR A 480 1.93 -1.43 30.20
N SER A 481 1.30 -0.26 30.29
CA SER A 481 -0.06 0.01 29.81
C SER A 481 -0.07 1.23 28.88
N TRP A 482 -1.13 1.38 28.09
CA TRP A 482 -1.27 2.49 27.15
C TRP A 482 -1.39 3.84 27.88
N GLU A 483 -2.01 3.86 29.05
CA GLU A 483 -2.14 5.06 29.90
C GLU A 483 -0.79 5.56 30.41
N ILE A 484 0.12 4.65 30.79
CA ILE A 484 1.47 5.02 31.26
C ILE A 484 2.34 5.48 30.08
N ALA A 485 2.24 4.82 28.93
CA ALA A 485 2.89 5.30 27.70
C ALA A 485 2.37 6.68 27.27
N SER A 486 1.05 6.93 27.39
CA SER A 486 0.43 8.21 27.08
C SER A 486 0.84 9.33 28.04
N ALA A 487 0.96 9.05 29.34
CA ALA A 487 1.49 10.00 30.30
C ALA A 487 2.96 10.38 29.98
N ALA A 488 3.80 9.39 29.67
CA ALA A 488 5.19 9.63 29.27
C ALA A 488 5.31 10.40 27.94
N ALA A 489 4.50 10.07 26.93
CA ALA A 489 4.43 10.82 25.67
C ALA A 489 4.00 12.28 25.91
N SER A 490 3.02 12.52 26.78
CA SER A 490 2.59 13.87 27.16
C SER A 490 3.72 14.66 27.82
N TYR A 491 4.51 14.04 28.70
CA TYR A 491 5.68 14.70 29.30
C TYR A 491 6.81 14.98 28.29
N LEU A 492 7.03 14.12 27.29
CA LEU A 492 7.97 14.40 26.19
C LEU A 492 7.50 15.54 25.29
N ASP A 493 6.18 15.68 25.08
CA ASP A 493 5.60 16.82 24.38
C ASP A 493 5.72 18.12 25.20
N GLU A 494 5.37 18.10 26.48
CA GLU A 494 5.47 19.26 27.39
C GLU A 494 6.92 19.75 27.55
N LEU A 495 7.89 18.85 27.54
CA LEU A 495 9.32 19.15 27.64
C LEU A 495 9.92 19.68 26.32
N CYS A 496 9.23 19.52 25.19
CA CYS A 496 9.66 20.01 23.90
C CYS A 496 9.67 21.55 23.84
N PRO A 497 10.80 22.19 23.44
CA PRO A 497 10.85 23.63 23.24
C PRO A 497 9.80 24.13 22.23
N PRO A 498 9.37 25.41 22.32
CA PRO A 498 8.49 26.02 21.32
C PRO A 498 9.10 25.91 19.93
N LEU A 499 8.30 25.57 18.92
CA LEU A 499 8.82 25.28 17.57
C LEU A 499 9.40 26.50 16.85
N GLU A 500 9.08 27.71 17.32
CA GLU A 500 9.71 28.97 16.89
C GLU A 500 11.17 29.07 17.35
N GLN A 501 11.56 28.34 18.41
CA GLN A 501 12.94 28.21 18.90
C GLN A 501 13.59 27.02 18.20
N ARG A 502 13.75 27.13 16.88
CA ARG A 502 14.07 26.01 16.00
C ARG A 502 15.33 25.24 16.39
N LYS A 503 16.40 25.94 16.81
CA LYS A 503 17.68 25.30 17.18
C LYS A 503 17.57 24.53 18.50
N GLU A 504 16.80 25.07 19.43
CA GLU A 504 16.48 24.47 20.71
C GLU A 504 15.61 23.21 20.50
N ALA A 505 14.62 23.28 19.62
CA ALA A 505 13.79 22.14 19.22
C ALA A 505 14.59 21.06 18.44
N GLU A 506 15.38 21.44 17.44
CA GLU A 506 16.33 20.54 16.73
C GLU A 506 17.26 19.82 17.72
N GLY A 507 17.85 20.56 18.67
CA GLY A 507 18.70 20.01 19.72
C GLY A 507 17.96 19.06 20.65
N TYR A 508 16.71 19.38 21.03
CA TYR A 508 15.87 18.51 21.84
C TYR A 508 15.51 17.20 21.12
N PHE A 509 15.13 17.25 19.85
CA PHE A 509 14.86 16.06 19.05
C PHE A 509 16.12 15.19 18.93
N TYR A 510 17.27 15.79 18.58
CA TYR A 510 18.54 15.07 18.49
C TYR A 510 18.89 14.36 19.80
N VAL A 511 18.85 15.06 20.94
CA VAL A 511 19.11 14.48 22.27
C VAL A 511 18.11 13.37 22.61
N THR A 512 16.83 13.59 22.38
CA THR A 512 15.77 12.61 22.67
C THR A 512 15.97 11.33 21.87
N TRP A 513 16.23 11.45 20.56
CA TRP A 513 16.43 10.31 19.68
C TRP A 513 17.77 9.61 19.88
N SER A 514 18.85 10.34 20.18
CA SER A 514 20.13 9.76 20.56
C SER A 514 20.03 8.95 21.84
N LEU A 515 19.39 9.47 22.90
CA LEU A 515 19.15 8.71 24.13
C LEU A 515 18.31 7.45 23.88
N ILE A 516 17.26 7.58 23.07
CA ILE A 516 16.39 6.47 22.70
C ILE A 516 17.17 5.39 21.93
N ALA A 517 17.99 5.76 20.95
CA ALA A 517 18.87 4.84 20.21
C ALA A 517 19.95 4.20 21.11
N ASP A 518 20.57 4.99 22.00
CA ASP A 518 21.54 4.52 22.98
C ASP A 518 20.93 3.50 23.97
N ILE A 519 19.69 3.72 24.43
CA ILE A 519 18.94 2.73 25.23
C ILE A 519 18.76 1.42 24.44
N PHE A 520 18.53 1.47 23.13
CA PHE A 520 18.33 0.26 22.32
C PHE A 520 19.62 -0.50 22.02
N THR A 521 20.76 0.18 21.91
CA THR A 521 22.08 -0.47 21.79
C THR A 521 22.53 -1.15 23.09
N SER A 522 22.00 -0.75 24.26
CA SER A 522 22.41 -1.31 25.56
C SER A 522 21.97 -2.77 25.76
N ALA A 523 22.93 -3.67 25.96
CA ALA A 523 22.69 -5.09 26.23
C ALA A 523 21.90 -5.39 27.52
N ASP A 524 21.83 -4.46 28.48
CA ASP A 524 21.12 -4.62 29.75
C ASP A 524 19.59 -4.38 29.62
N VAL A 525 19.13 -3.88 28.47
CA VAL A 525 17.74 -3.48 28.24
C VAL A 525 16.86 -4.65 27.84
N LYS A 526 15.70 -4.77 28.50
CA LYS A 526 14.78 -5.92 28.33
C LYS A 526 13.67 -5.65 27.32
N LYS A 527 12.98 -6.71 26.89
CA LYS A 527 11.87 -6.63 25.94
C LYS A 527 10.73 -5.75 26.44
N GLU A 528 10.46 -5.78 27.74
CA GLU A 528 9.42 -4.97 28.37
C GLU A 528 9.73 -3.47 28.29
N THR A 529 11.01 -3.09 28.43
CA THR A 529 11.51 -1.72 28.23
C THR A 529 11.39 -1.28 26.77
N GLN A 530 11.77 -2.13 25.82
CA GLN A 530 11.62 -1.83 24.38
C GLN A 530 10.13 -1.65 23.99
N ASN A 531 9.26 -2.57 24.42
CA ASN A 531 7.80 -2.45 24.24
C ASN A 531 7.27 -1.13 24.83
N HIS A 532 7.73 -0.74 26.02
CA HIS A 532 7.28 0.49 26.67
C HIS A 532 7.64 1.73 25.84
N ILE A 533 8.88 1.83 25.36
CA ILE A 533 9.34 2.99 24.59
C ILE A 533 8.64 3.04 23.22
N ILE A 534 8.37 1.91 22.57
CA ILE A 534 7.60 1.92 21.31
C ILE A 534 6.15 2.35 21.55
N ASN A 535 5.51 1.92 22.63
CA ASN A 535 4.19 2.42 22.99
C ASN A 535 4.20 3.94 23.25
N ILE A 536 5.28 4.48 23.83
CA ILE A 536 5.46 5.95 23.96
C ILE A 536 5.53 6.59 22.57
N LEU A 537 6.36 6.08 21.66
CA LEU A 537 6.48 6.61 20.29
C LEU A 537 5.14 6.55 19.53
N LEU A 538 4.38 5.45 19.65
CA LEU A 538 3.07 5.28 19.02
C LEU A 538 2.00 6.22 19.56
N VAL A 539 2.01 6.55 20.86
CA VAL A 539 1.13 7.60 21.41
C VAL A 539 1.62 8.98 20.97
N LEU A 540 2.93 9.22 20.99
CA LEU A 540 3.52 10.50 20.62
C LEU A 540 3.19 10.84 19.15
N GLN A 541 3.24 9.87 18.24
CA GLN A 541 2.79 10.01 16.84
C GLN A 541 1.30 10.40 16.66
N GLN A 542 0.49 10.33 17.72
CA GLN A 542 -0.91 10.78 17.76
C GLN A 542 -1.06 12.19 18.36
N CYS A 543 0.01 12.76 18.96
CA CYS A 543 0.02 14.10 19.50
C CYS A 543 0.24 15.15 18.39
N ALA A 544 -0.67 16.13 18.30
CA ALA A 544 -0.54 17.25 17.36
C ALA A 544 0.22 18.42 18.02
N LYS A 545 1.49 18.62 17.64
CA LYS A 545 2.34 19.70 18.19
C LYS A 545 2.59 20.86 17.21
N GLY A 546 2.61 20.59 15.91
CA GLY A 546 2.86 21.58 14.85
C GLY A 546 3.84 21.06 13.80
N GLU A 547 4.42 21.97 13.01
CA GLU A 547 5.37 21.65 11.93
C GLU A 547 6.66 22.45 12.09
N ILE A 548 7.80 21.81 11.82
CA ILE A 548 9.13 22.43 11.90
C ILE A 548 9.92 22.18 10.61
N ASP A 549 10.65 23.18 10.13
CA ASP A 549 11.73 23.00 9.15
C ASP A 549 12.97 22.43 9.85
N ILE A 550 13.56 21.37 9.31
CA ILE A 550 14.82 20.84 9.85
C ILE A 550 15.99 21.52 9.14
N TRP A 551 16.92 22.08 9.92
CA TRP A 551 18.11 22.83 9.48
C TRP A 551 17.86 24.08 8.63
N GLY A 552 16.61 24.47 8.35
CA GLY A 552 16.28 25.59 7.46
C GLY A 552 15.66 25.19 6.13
N ASN A 553 15.28 23.92 5.95
CA ASN A 553 14.56 23.51 4.76
C ASN A 553 13.06 23.83 4.88
N GLU A 554 12.67 25.06 4.54
CA GLU A 554 11.26 25.51 4.55
C GLU A 554 10.37 24.74 3.55
N GLU A 555 10.94 24.04 2.57
CA GLU A 555 10.22 23.23 1.58
C GLU A 555 9.92 21.81 2.08
N GLU A 556 10.62 21.32 3.11
CA GLU A 556 10.45 20.00 3.73
C GLU A 556 10.06 20.11 5.22
N ARG A 557 9.00 20.86 5.50
CA ARG A 557 8.44 20.95 6.87
C ARG A 557 7.91 19.59 7.32
N GLN A 558 8.33 19.16 8.50
CA GLN A 558 7.95 17.88 9.10
C GLN A 558 6.97 18.13 10.24
N ARG A 559 5.89 17.34 10.30
CA ARG A 559 4.93 17.40 11.40
C ARG A 559 5.57 16.78 12.62
N VAL A 560 5.75 17.59 13.65
CA VAL A 560 6.37 17.18 14.90
C VAL A 560 5.57 16.03 15.50
N TRP A 561 6.30 15.03 15.98
CA TRP A 561 5.83 13.70 16.38
C TRP A 561 5.27 12.79 15.31
N LYS A 562 4.40 13.26 14.41
CA LYS A 562 3.85 12.38 13.36
C LYS A 562 4.95 11.85 12.43
N ASP A 563 5.87 12.72 12.03
CA ASP A 563 6.96 12.41 11.09
C ASP A 563 8.31 12.16 11.80
N LEU A 564 8.33 12.18 13.15
CA LEU A 564 9.49 11.95 14.04
C LEU A 564 10.81 12.61 13.53
N PRO A 565 10.89 13.96 13.49
CA PRO A 565 12.00 14.65 12.84
C PRO A 565 13.37 14.29 13.43
N LEU A 566 14.37 14.00 12.59
CA LEU A 566 15.71 13.49 12.94
C LEU A 566 15.77 12.06 13.53
N PHE A 567 14.64 11.38 13.79
CA PHE A 567 14.65 10.05 14.43
C PHE A 567 15.32 8.97 13.56
N TYR A 568 15.04 8.96 12.26
CA TYR A 568 15.69 8.04 11.31
C TYR A 568 17.21 8.10 11.41
N MET A 569 17.79 9.31 11.42
CA MET A 569 19.23 9.50 11.46
C MET A 569 19.88 9.00 12.76
N ALA A 570 19.22 9.23 13.90
CA ALA A 570 19.71 8.75 15.19
C ALA A 570 19.70 7.23 15.26
N VAL A 571 18.67 6.58 14.72
CA VAL A 571 18.55 5.12 14.66
C VAL A 571 19.52 4.51 13.64
N GLU A 572 19.62 5.09 12.44
CA GLU A 572 20.53 4.63 11.37
C GLU A 572 22.00 4.70 11.80
N ALA A 573 22.42 5.80 12.44
CA ALA A 573 23.78 5.95 12.96
C ALA A 573 24.16 4.88 14.01
N SER A 574 23.18 4.30 14.71
CA SER A 574 23.37 3.22 15.67
C SER A 574 23.32 1.82 15.04
N LEU A 575 22.80 1.67 13.81
CA LEU A 575 22.62 0.38 13.11
C LEU A 575 23.86 -0.10 12.33
N SER A 576 25.06 0.36 12.69
CA SER A 576 26.32 -0.11 12.10
C SER A 576 26.56 -1.59 12.44
N ASP A 577 26.88 -2.42 11.44
CA ASP A 577 27.04 -3.88 11.60
C ASP A 577 28.44 -4.26 12.13
N PRO A 578 28.58 -4.65 13.41
CA PRO A 578 29.87 -5.01 13.99
C PRO A 578 30.41 -6.34 13.44
N THR A 579 29.63 -7.08 12.63
CA THR A 579 30.05 -8.36 12.07
C THR A 579 30.86 -8.23 10.77
N GLN A 580 30.86 -7.06 10.11
CA GLN A 580 31.56 -6.90 8.82
C GLN A 580 33.08 -6.82 8.96
N GLU A 581 33.59 -6.16 10.00
CA GLU A 581 35.03 -6.02 10.30
C GLU A 581 35.48 -6.91 11.49
N ALA A 582 34.64 -7.87 11.89
CA ALA A 582 34.89 -8.74 13.04
C ALA A 582 36.12 -9.65 12.85
N THR A 583 36.94 -9.76 13.90
CA THR A 583 38.01 -10.75 14.04
C THR A 583 37.76 -11.59 15.29
N THR A 584 38.39 -12.77 15.37
CA THR A 584 38.27 -13.68 16.53
C THR A 584 38.72 -13.04 17.86
N GLU A 585 39.54 -11.99 17.82
CA GLU A 585 40.00 -11.24 18.99
C GLU A 585 39.18 -9.97 19.26
N SER A 586 38.40 -9.47 18.29
CA SER A 586 37.64 -8.21 18.40
C SER A 586 36.12 -8.37 18.59
N PHE A 587 35.53 -9.51 18.22
CA PHE A 587 34.08 -9.75 18.39
C PHE A 587 33.77 -10.52 19.67
N THR A 588 33.13 -9.85 20.63
CA THR A 588 32.82 -10.38 21.97
C THR A 588 31.35 -10.79 22.11
N SER A 589 31.04 -11.48 23.21
CA SER A 589 29.65 -11.80 23.57
C SER A 589 28.82 -10.56 23.90
N LYS A 590 29.44 -9.42 24.22
CA LYS A 590 28.75 -8.15 24.46
C LYS A 590 28.29 -7.55 23.13
N ASP A 591 29.18 -7.45 22.15
CA ASP A 591 28.86 -6.94 20.81
C ASP A 591 27.73 -7.76 20.15
N ALA A 592 27.75 -9.08 20.33
CA ALA A 592 26.66 -9.96 19.87
C ALA A 592 25.31 -9.75 20.58
N GLN A 593 25.30 -9.26 21.83
CA GLN A 593 24.08 -8.93 22.56
C GLN A 593 23.56 -7.54 22.18
N GLU A 594 24.44 -6.55 22.08
CA GLU A 594 24.12 -5.18 21.65
C GLU A 594 23.55 -5.19 20.21
N TRP A 595 24.17 -5.96 19.30
CA TRP A 595 23.70 -6.10 17.93
C TRP A 595 22.33 -6.77 17.81
N ARG A 596 22.06 -7.81 18.61
CA ARG A 596 20.73 -8.44 18.68
C ARG A 596 19.69 -7.50 19.27
N SER A 597 20.05 -6.75 20.33
CA SER A 597 19.14 -5.78 20.97
C SER A 597 18.65 -4.73 19.98
N ILE A 598 19.57 -4.08 19.25
CA ILE A 598 19.20 -3.03 18.28
C ILE A 598 18.48 -3.61 17.06
N LYS A 599 18.86 -4.78 16.55
CA LYS A 599 18.19 -5.39 15.40
C LYS A 599 16.76 -5.83 15.73
N ARG A 600 16.53 -6.46 16.88
CA ARG A 600 15.16 -6.77 17.31
C ARG A 600 14.34 -5.50 17.49
N PHE A 601 14.95 -4.43 18.03
CA PHE A 601 14.26 -3.16 18.15
C PHE A 601 13.88 -2.58 16.77
N GLY A 602 14.79 -2.62 15.79
CA GLY A 602 14.52 -2.21 14.41
C GLY A 602 13.38 -3.03 13.76
N ALA A 603 13.36 -4.35 13.99
CA ALA A 603 12.27 -5.23 13.56
C ALA A 603 10.92 -4.86 14.23
N MET A 604 10.95 -4.42 15.48
CA MET A 604 9.74 -3.95 16.19
C MET A 604 9.26 -2.58 15.69
N LEU A 605 10.16 -1.63 15.39
CA LEU A 605 9.79 -0.37 14.71
C LEU A 605 9.14 -0.63 13.36
N LEU A 606 9.71 -1.56 12.59
CA LEU A 606 9.23 -1.97 11.27
C LEU A 606 7.83 -2.61 11.38
N GLY A 607 7.68 -3.63 12.23
CA GLY A 607 6.42 -4.34 12.43
C GLY A 607 5.29 -3.50 13.04
N MET A 608 5.61 -2.36 13.67
CA MET A 608 4.62 -1.42 14.22
C MET A 608 4.47 -0.16 13.35
N GLY A 609 5.09 -0.10 12.16
CA GLY A 609 4.94 1.00 11.20
C GLY A 609 5.54 2.34 11.65
N VAL A 610 6.42 2.34 12.65
CA VAL A 610 7.02 3.56 13.23
C VAL A 610 8.19 4.05 12.38
N LEU A 611 8.97 3.15 11.79
CA LEU A 611 10.10 3.47 10.91
C LEU A 611 10.31 2.40 9.84
N SER A 612 10.53 2.83 8.60
CA SER A 612 10.85 1.92 7.48
C SER A 612 12.32 1.50 7.53
N LEU A 613 12.57 0.28 8.02
CA LEU A 613 13.89 -0.35 8.14
C LEU A 613 14.00 -1.66 7.31
N HIS A 614 13.24 -1.75 6.20
CA HIS A 614 13.18 -2.96 5.37
C HIS A 614 14.57 -3.39 4.87
N THR A 615 15.39 -2.47 4.37
CA THR A 615 16.74 -2.76 3.89
C THR A 615 17.60 -3.40 4.98
N GLN A 616 17.58 -2.85 6.20
CA GLN A 616 18.38 -3.31 7.32
C GLN A 616 17.90 -4.67 7.89
N ALA A 617 16.64 -5.04 7.65
CA ALA A 617 16.11 -6.37 7.94
C ALA A 617 16.49 -7.39 6.84
N MET A 618 16.34 -7.01 5.56
CA MET A 618 16.71 -7.86 4.43
C MET A 618 18.22 -8.16 4.38
N ASP A 619 19.08 -7.18 4.65
CA ASP A 619 20.53 -7.39 4.77
C ASP A 619 20.87 -8.37 5.90
N ALA A 620 20.13 -8.34 7.01
CA ALA A 620 20.34 -9.25 8.14
C ALA A 620 19.91 -10.70 7.80
N LEU A 621 18.80 -10.87 7.07
CA LEU A 621 18.36 -12.17 6.54
C LEU A 621 19.37 -12.70 5.50
N ARG A 622 19.75 -11.88 4.51
CA ARG A 622 20.72 -12.25 3.46
C ARG A 622 22.05 -12.70 4.06
N SER A 623 22.59 -11.92 4.99
CA SER A 623 23.90 -12.21 5.60
C SER A 623 23.91 -13.41 6.57
N ALA A 624 22.73 -13.93 6.93
CA ALA A 624 22.58 -15.12 7.75
C ALA A 624 22.20 -16.39 6.95
N LEU A 625 21.48 -16.23 5.83
CA LEU A 625 20.83 -17.33 5.10
C LEU A 625 21.35 -17.54 3.67
N GLU A 626 21.89 -16.51 3.02
CA GLU A 626 22.31 -16.55 1.61
C GLU A 626 23.83 -16.38 1.43
N GLU A 627 24.49 -15.59 2.28
CA GLU A 627 25.94 -15.39 2.27
C GLU A 627 26.68 -16.60 2.91
N GLU A 628 27.94 -16.83 2.53
CA GLU A 628 28.75 -17.88 3.16
C GLU A 628 28.93 -17.60 4.68
N PRO A 629 28.67 -18.58 5.56
CA PRO A 629 28.79 -18.38 7.01
C PRO A 629 30.18 -17.90 7.41
N SER A 630 30.23 -16.87 8.27
CA SER A 630 31.49 -16.31 8.76
C SER A 630 32.40 -17.39 9.36
N PRO A 631 33.71 -17.40 9.04
CA PRO A 631 34.67 -18.35 9.62
C PRO A 631 34.87 -18.18 11.14
N ILE A 632 34.27 -17.13 11.74
CA ILE A 632 34.23 -16.91 13.19
C ILE A 632 32.88 -17.45 13.70
N PRO A 633 32.84 -18.58 14.45
CA PRO A 633 31.58 -19.22 14.83
C PRO A 633 30.62 -18.32 15.62
N ALA A 634 31.16 -17.44 16.49
CA ALA A 634 30.37 -16.48 17.25
C ALA A 634 29.66 -15.44 16.36
N VAL A 635 30.28 -15.06 15.24
CA VAL A 635 29.67 -14.13 14.26
C VAL A 635 28.58 -14.83 13.46
N ALA A 636 28.85 -16.05 12.98
CA ALA A 636 27.86 -16.85 12.27
C ALA A 636 26.62 -17.15 13.14
N GLU A 637 26.83 -17.53 14.40
CA GLU A 637 25.74 -17.72 15.37
C GLU A 637 24.99 -16.40 15.66
N CYS A 638 25.70 -15.27 15.76
CA CYS A 638 25.07 -13.97 15.97
C CYS A 638 24.17 -13.58 14.78
N ARG A 639 24.65 -13.71 13.54
CA ARG A 639 23.87 -13.39 12.34
C ARG A 639 22.61 -14.26 12.25
N LEU A 640 22.72 -15.58 12.45
CA LEU A 640 21.58 -16.50 12.49
C LEU A 640 20.56 -16.13 13.58
N ARG A 641 21.02 -15.76 14.78
CA ARG A 641 20.13 -15.32 15.87
C ARG A 641 19.44 -14.00 15.57
N VAL A 642 20.15 -13.05 14.94
CA VAL A 642 19.57 -11.77 14.48
C VAL A 642 18.50 -12.01 13.41
N ALA A 643 18.74 -12.90 12.46
CA ALA A 643 17.77 -13.25 11.41
C ALA A 643 16.53 -14.02 11.93
N CYS A 644 16.55 -14.49 13.18
CA CYS A 644 15.43 -15.17 13.84
C CYS A 644 14.65 -14.28 14.83
N GLU A 645 15.08 -13.03 15.08
CA GLU A 645 14.48 -12.08 16.03
C GLU A 645 13.65 -10.98 15.38
#